data_AF-A0A6C0E039-F1
#
_entry.id   AF-A0A6C0E039-F1
#
_cell.length_a   1.000
_cell.length_b   1.000
_cell.length_c   1.000
_cell.angle_alpha   90.00
_cell.angle_beta   90.00
_cell.angle_gamma   90.00
#
_symmetry.space_group_name_H-M   'P 1'
#
loop_
_entity.id
_entity.type
_entity.pdbx_description
1 polymer ?
#
loop_
_entity_poly.entity_id
_entity_poly.type
_entity_poly.pdbx_seq_one_letter_code
_entity_poly.pdbx_strand_id
1 'polypeptide(L)'
;MKDITIKLYKLDNKLEFKLEKKVIKMYENDTIISLNNRILSEIQSIKKYVYIERMDIDEEEDEKGDEDDEDDEDEEEDKDDEDEEEDKDNEDDEDNEDNEDDEDNEDNEEDEDNEDNEEDEDNEDNEEDKDDEDNEEDKDDEDYEDDLKKIFNDEKIIYVFDFFNIIKNILENNSYNKTYKTYKFEEIYKIISSKFKKILIKKKLSEVDILKVYITNLNLNDDLNDDFVDFYINNSSNKKYIKKIDKHEITNKITNIKEKVKKEDEILGKFEKILVTEGVKVGNFIHNRHKIFRKLEVKVSLNNSILNILELFNCIILNEYVLYASYGDFFKIYNKLSEKKKIEEWYNEKHKQNKSDLQIVIKCNNEYINIIINNNFEIEYEYENKTNEIDIIKTFGTMFDTDSENLKIKEDSNDIIEIKNKDIFITLKDRKSIGLYGYFDIKFDKKPFNKYVMSDLIMNNNLVSYYLTNDESRKTDKKKYIIQYNDMKNKITFQMSTQDNIIVRMSISSRILRNIERFMNILSKIVMLYMKEYDNINNLYSEYIDIEIEKEKEKEKDDECIKLLTGGNCRKPSIEKSEKEVIDALLSNKQVLINRKNNCKFVCKDNDFIYPGVKDNKPCCYKTKKTPKPGYIIFDSVEEYKNYEYKKEDEDEEEDKKEDKKEIIKKSQQKYIMTSNSILDDNKVGDLPLKIKNYFNNNLENKHEYKRLGMEKSVNSFIQCISKAIGNEYDCNDLRIEFTKNINLCRQECYDKTYLQIKEILEKENEYFNPRKYIRLLEEHFNVNIFIFQRDKLNEENLILPDHEKQYYKFKNDREYIFILEHYGSIREEKEAKHPQCELIVLWNKIDEKYTYKFDVNDDIVQQTLSIYNELNNIIYINSDGFTFENNKTCFNSYEIKYQVFDIYGKTRVIVLKVDDLQICLYFLEPIPPLNVESIMLEEVNEFDLDKESNIDRLIKNLNMKNVKINDDKTEGTIYGFKIYLKLNTESVNLSKNFNSIKRIARYTINYIFWLYSIYIDTNKENSFDDFIKNNIIIDKDFDYSKIEIPKNELSYENTIMRDNKLVIKTEETLERLLYVLKLKKTREYENLLKFKDKKRMDNYYIDTNDFDSNPNNILIKGYDFTMQWIKDAENMDKKLYVLYDVVRPRSSQYFIKFNDKTYYVYNSKYFETCVKVSYLWDSKGYIDKNIEDDIDINKFKIILYSYVNMKDIEKYIINQRGDDNNINIIGYRIEGEKRFISLLS
;
A
#
# COMPACT_ATOMS: atom_id res chain seq x y z
N MET A 1 20.58 70.49 5.19
CA MET A 1 20.91 71.67 6.02
C MET A 1 20.30 72.91 5.37
N LYS A 2 19.52 73.71 6.12
CA LYS A 2 19.77 75.14 6.35
C LYS A 2 18.80 75.68 7.41
N ASP A 3 19.32 76.63 8.17
CA ASP A 3 18.65 77.60 9.03
C ASP A 3 17.81 77.12 10.24
N ILE A 4 18.51 77.14 11.38
CA ILE A 4 18.07 77.64 12.71
C ILE A 4 17.28 76.69 13.63
N THR A 5 17.55 76.61 14.94
CA THR A 5 18.79 76.76 15.76
C THR A 5 18.50 76.11 17.11
N ILE A 6 19.31 75.15 17.57
CA ILE A 6 19.21 74.63 18.95
C ILE A 6 20.02 75.55 19.88
N LYS A 7 19.38 76.11 20.91
CA LYS A 7 20.05 76.78 22.03
C LYS A 7 19.97 75.92 23.29
N LEU A 8 21.13 75.53 23.81
CA LEU A 8 21.24 74.95 25.15
C LEU A 8 21.22 76.08 26.19
N TYR A 9 20.37 75.92 27.20
CA TYR A 9 20.41 76.68 28.44
C TYR A 9 20.63 75.68 29.59
N LYS A 10 21.52 76.01 30.53
CA LYS A 10 21.85 75.15 31.67
C LYS A 10 21.45 75.86 32.97
N LEU A 11 20.35 75.41 33.55
CA LEU A 11 19.93 75.70 34.92
C LEU A 11 19.47 74.37 35.56
N ASP A 12 20.07 74.05 36.71
CA ASP A 12 19.67 73.03 37.68
C ASP A 12 19.18 71.67 37.14
N ASN A 13 20.14 70.91 36.61
CA ASN A 13 20.15 69.44 36.55
C ASN A 13 18.99 68.70 35.84
N LYS A 14 18.25 69.36 34.94
CA LYS A 14 17.51 68.68 33.86
C LYS A 14 17.86 69.23 32.47
N LEU A 15 17.81 68.34 31.48
CA LEU A 15 18.06 68.63 30.08
C LEU A 15 16.73 68.45 29.31
N GLU A 16 16.05 69.57 29.03
CA GLU A 16 14.82 69.58 28.24
C GLU A 16 15.05 70.22 26.87
N PHE A 17 14.46 69.64 25.82
CA PHE A 17 14.43 70.20 24.48
C PHE A 17 13.11 70.94 24.26
N LYS A 18 13.17 72.26 24.01
CA LYS A 18 11.98 73.07 23.73
C LYS A 18 11.96 73.56 22.28
N LEU A 19 10.89 73.23 21.56
CA LEU A 19 10.58 73.73 20.22
C LEU A 19 9.33 74.61 20.31
N GLU A 20 9.41 75.86 19.85
CA GLU A 20 8.27 76.80 19.85
C GLU A 20 7.84 77.16 18.41
N LYS A 21 6.51 77.22 18.21
CA LYS A 21 5.84 77.27 16.91
C LYS A 21 5.67 78.70 16.35
N LYS A 22 5.39 78.79 15.05
CA LYS A 22 4.52 79.84 14.48
C LYS A 22 3.24 79.22 13.88
N VAL A 23 2.25 80.08 13.62
CA VAL A 23 0.82 79.74 13.73
C VAL A 23 0.08 79.83 12.39
N ILE A 24 -0.88 78.91 12.18
CA ILE A 24 -2.12 78.90 11.35
C ILE A 24 -2.40 77.41 11.04
N LYS A 25 -3.59 76.81 11.18
CA LYS A 25 -4.93 77.31 11.56
C LYS A 25 -5.55 76.36 12.62
N MET A 26 -6.73 76.67 13.16
CA MET A 26 -7.17 76.17 14.48
C MET A 26 -8.55 75.48 14.46
N TYR A 27 -8.71 74.37 13.73
CA TYR A 27 -10.02 73.68 13.60
C TYR A 27 -10.01 72.13 13.50
N GLU A 28 -8.88 71.45 13.71
CA GLU A 28 -8.78 69.99 13.50
C GLU A 28 -8.57 69.16 14.79
N ASN A 29 -8.17 69.79 15.90
CA ASN A 29 -7.80 69.07 17.13
C ASN A 29 -8.97 68.36 17.83
N ASP A 30 -10.13 69.02 17.97
CA ASP A 30 -11.23 68.48 18.78
C ASP A 30 -11.82 67.21 18.18
N THR A 31 -11.86 67.12 16.84
CA THR A 31 -12.25 65.92 16.09
C THR A 31 -11.26 64.77 16.30
N ILE A 32 -9.95 65.05 16.31
CA ILE A 32 -8.89 64.06 16.52
C ILE A 32 -8.91 63.55 17.97
N ILE A 33 -9.10 64.43 18.95
CA ILE A 33 -9.21 64.06 20.37
C ILE A 33 -10.49 63.24 20.62
N SER A 34 -11.62 63.64 20.04
CA SER A 34 -12.87 62.87 20.08
C SER A 34 -12.71 61.46 19.49
N LEU A 35 -12.09 61.34 18.31
CA LEU A 35 -11.87 60.05 17.65
C LEU A 35 -10.90 59.15 18.43
N ASN A 36 -9.79 59.70 18.95
CA ASN A 36 -8.85 58.93 19.77
C ASN A 36 -9.49 58.45 21.09
N ASN A 37 -10.32 59.29 21.73
CA ASN A 37 -11.05 58.90 22.94
C ASN A 37 -12.09 57.81 22.64
N ARG A 38 -12.74 57.84 21.47
CA ARG A 38 -13.66 56.78 21.03
C ARG A 38 -12.92 55.45 20.78
N ILE A 39 -11.79 55.48 20.08
CA ILE A 39 -10.96 54.30 19.84
C ILE A 39 -10.43 53.72 21.16
N LEU A 40 -10.02 54.57 22.10
CA LEU A 40 -9.61 54.14 23.45
C LEU A 40 -10.77 53.53 24.25
N SER A 41 -11.98 54.06 24.13
CA SER A 41 -13.20 53.52 24.74
C SER A 41 -13.54 52.13 24.20
N GLU A 42 -13.52 51.95 22.88
CA GLU A 42 -13.79 50.66 22.21
C GLU A 42 -12.69 49.62 22.54
N ILE A 43 -11.42 50.03 22.68
CA ILE A 43 -10.34 49.15 23.19
C ILE A 43 -10.54 48.79 24.69
N GLN A 44 -11.12 49.68 25.49
CA GLN A 44 -11.40 49.43 26.91
C GLN A 44 -12.61 48.51 27.12
N SER A 45 -13.66 48.62 26.30
CA SER A 45 -14.82 47.70 26.38
C SER A 45 -14.46 46.27 25.97
N ILE A 46 -13.64 46.10 24.91
CA ILE A 46 -13.09 44.79 24.51
C ILE A 46 -12.26 44.19 25.65
N LYS A 47 -11.37 44.98 26.28
CA LYS A 47 -10.60 44.52 27.45
C LYS A 47 -11.46 44.16 28.66
N LYS A 48 -12.61 44.82 28.85
CA LYS A 48 -13.53 44.51 29.94
C LYS A 48 -14.26 43.17 29.72
N TYR A 49 -14.64 42.87 28.48
CA TYR A 49 -15.24 41.57 28.13
C TYR A 49 -14.27 40.41 28.40
N VAL A 50 -13.02 40.52 27.92
CA VAL A 50 -11.95 39.51 28.11
C VAL A 50 -11.54 39.31 29.59
N TYR A 51 -11.94 40.23 30.48
CA TYR A 51 -11.75 40.07 31.93
C TYR A 51 -12.91 39.30 32.60
N ILE A 52 -14.11 39.35 32.03
CA ILE A 52 -15.30 38.67 32.57
C ILE A 52 -15.24 37.17 32.25
N GLU A 53 -14.94 36.80 31.00
CA GLU A 53 -14.75 35.40 30.55
C GLU A 53 -13.60 34.63 31.26
N ARG A 54 -12.89 35.28 32.19
CA ARG A 54 -11.90 34.65 33.07
C ARG A 54 -12.38 34.48 34.52
N MET A 55 -13.25 35.36 35.02
CA MET A 55 -13.79 35.23 36.37
C MET A 55 -14.82 34.09 36.45
N ASP A 56 -15.61 33.89 35.38
CA ASP A 56 -16.57 32.78 35.24
C ASP A 56 -15.91 31.37 35.23
N ILE A 57 -14.58 31.27 35.35
CA ILE A 57 -13.80 30.02 35.41
C ILE A 57 -13.14 29.85 36.79
N ASP A 58 -12.75 30.96 37.43
CA ASP A 58 -12.00 30.95 38.69
C ASP A 58 -12.91 30.98 39.95
N GLU A 59 -14.25 31.16 39.80
CA GLU A 59 -15.21 31.29 40.93
C GLU A 59 -15.92 29.98 41.39
N GLU A 60 -15.61 28.80 40.81
CA GLU A 60 -16.21 27.50 41.26
C GLU A 60 -15.32 26.64 42.18
N GLU A 61 -14.05 26.99 42.45
CA GLU A 61 -13.14 26.14 43.25
C GLU A 61 -13.08 26.47 44.77
N ASP A 62 -13.67 27.58 45.23
CA ASP A 62 -13.35 28.20 46.53
C ASP A 62 -14.55 28.42 47.49
N GLU A 63 -15.42 27.42 47.74
CA GLU A 63 -16.36 27.49 48.89
C GLU A 63 -16.86 26.13 49.48
N LYS A 64 -16.00 25.46 50.27
CA LYS A 64 -16.33 24.77 51.57
C LYS A 64 -15.13 24.02 52.15
N GLY A 65 -14.79 24.33 53.39
CA GLY A 65 -13.83 23.56 54.19
C GLY A 65 -14.43 23.04 55.50
N ASP A 66 -13.76 22.02 56.02
CA ASP A 66 -13.40 21.79 57.43
C ASP A 66 -14.48 21.57 58.52
N GLU A 67 -13.97 21.08 59.68
CA GLU A 67 -14.64 20.73 60.95
C GLU A 67 -15.53 19.45 60.90
N ASP A 68 -15.36 18.44 61.77
CA ASP A 68 -14.31 18.13 62.76
C ASP A 68 -14.45 16.65 63.26
N ASP A 69 -13.65 16.25 64.27
CA ASP A 69 -13.78 15.06 65.16
C ASP A 69 -13.49 13.65 64.57
N GLU A 70 -13.01 12.64 65.32
CA GLU A 70 -11.98 12.56 66.40
C GLU A 70 -11.61 11.05 66.62
N ASP A 71 -10.54 10.78 67.38
CA ASP A 71 -10.23 9.54 68.16
C ASP A 71 -9.91 8.16 67.52
N ASP A 72 -9.17 7.37 68.34
CA ASP A 72 -8.94 5.91 68.42
C ASP A 72 -8.33 5.10 67.23
N GLU A 73 -7.59 4.00 67.45
CA GLU A 73 -6.55 3.62 68.44
C GLU A 73 -5.86 2.31 67.92
N ASP A 74 -4.58 2.10 68.27
CA ASP A 74 -3.86 0.81 68.43
C ASP A 74 -3.70 -0.28 67.32
N GLU A 75 -2.63 -1.08 67.53
CA GLU A 75 -2.38 -2.53 67.26
C GLU A 75 -2.85 -3.20 65.94
N GLU A 76 -2.16 -4.17 65.31
CA GLU A 76 -0.81 -4.76 65.30
C GLU A 76 -0.85 -5.86 64.19
N GLU A 77 0.06 -6.83 64.20
CA GLU A 77 0.05 -8.22 63.64
C GLU A 77 -1.13 -8.77 62.77
N ASP A 78 -0.98 -9.80 61.91
CA ASP A 78 0.12 -10.53 61.21
C ASP A 78 -0.54 -11.71 60.42
N LYS A 79 0.13 -12.32 59.42
CA LYS A 79 -0.24 -13.63 58.80
C LYS A 79 -1.63 -13.75 58.12
N ASP A 80 -2.09 -14.93 57.65
CA ASP A 80 -1.55 -15.93 56.69
C ASP A 80 -2.78 -16.74 56.18
N ASP A 81 -2.67 -17.39 55.01
CA ASP A 81 -3.50 -18.54 54.58
C ASP A 81 -5.06 -18.29 54.48
N GLU A 82 -5.96 -19.19 54.04
CA GLU A 82 -5.88 -20.52 53.40
C GLU A 82 -7.14 -20.71 52.49
N ASP A 83 -7.04 -21.58 51.47
CA ASP A 83 -8.04 -22.54 50.96
C ASP A 83 -9.49 -22.24 50.49
N GLU A 84 -9.95 -23.18 49.63
CA GLU A 84 -11.32 -23.76 49.52
C GLU A 84 -12.52 -22.92 48.97
N GLU A 85 -13.50 -23.47 48.23
CA GLU A 85 -13.64 -24.77 47.53
C GLU A 85 -14.77 -24.68 46.45
N GLU A 86 -14.93 -25.74 45.63
CA GLU A 86 -16.18 -26.15 44.95
C GLU A 86 -16.82 -25.14 43.92
N ASP A 87 -17.65 -25.50 42.93
CA ASP A 87 -18.40 -26.75 42.74
C ASP A 87 -18.83 -27.06 41.28
N LYS A 88 -18.91 -28.37 40.94
CA LYS A 88 -19.97 -29.13 40.20
C LYS A 88 -20.62 -28.56 38.89
N ASP A 89 -21.07 -29.35 37.90
CA ASP A 89 -21.03 -30.80 37.65
C ASP A 89 -21.51 -31.16 36.20
N ASN A 90 -21.29 -32.43 35.83
CA ASN A 90 -22.08 -33.30 34.92
C ASN A 90 -22.04 -33.05 33.39
N GLU A 91 -21.50 -34.00 32.60
CA GLU A 91 -22.00 -35.34 32.17
C GLU A 91 -22.87 -35.21 30.89
N ASP A 92 -22.40 -35.61 29.70
CA ASP A 92 -22.44 -36.98 29.10
C ASP A 92 -23.60 -37.05 28.05
N ASP A 93 -23.66 -37.92 27.04
CA ASP A 93 -22.82 -39.06 26.63
C ASP A 93 -22.98 -39.35 25.10
N GLU A 94 -22.20 -40.29 24.55
CA GLU A 94 -22.50 -41.22 23.42
C GLU A 94 -23.09 -40.71 22.05
N ASP A 95 -22.82 -41.30 20.86
CA ASP A 95 -21.73 -42.17 20.35
C ASP A 95 -21.90 -42.38 18.81
N ASN A 96 -20.81 -42.52 18.04
CA ASN A 96 -20.66 -43.21 16.72
C ASN A 96 -21.66 -42.92 15.53
N GLU A 97 -21.51 -43.34 14.26
CA GLU A 97 -20.60 -44.24 13.52
C GLU A 97 -20.62 -43.88 12.00
N ASP A 98 -19.55 -44.17 11.22
CA ASP A 98 -19.50 -44.43 9.75
C ASP A 98 -20.06 -43.41 8.69
N ASN A 99 -19.77 -43.50 7.38
CA ASN A 99 -18.55 -43.73 6.56
C ASN A 99 -18.92 -43.50 5.05
N GLU A 100 -17.92 -43.43 4.12
CA GLU A 100 -18.07 -43.50 2.63
C GLU A 100 -18.88 -42.33 1.95
N ASP A 101 -18.70 -41.91 0.67
CA ASP A 101 -17.65 -42.07 -0.36
C ASP A 101 -17.74 -40.93 -1.43
N ASP A 102 -16.59 -40.60 -2.04
CA ASP A 102 -16.23 -40.12 -3.42
C ASP A 102 -17.14 -39.33 -4.41
N GLU A 103 -16.48 -38.71 -5.42
CA GLU A 103 -16.96 -38.16 -6.74
C GLU A 103 -17.90 -36.92 -6.72
N ASP A 104 -17.87 -35.95 -7.65
CA ASP A 104 -16.85 -35.46 -8.62
C ASP A 104 -17.23 -34.05 -9.16
N ASN A 105 -16.37 -33.42 -9.98
CA ASN A 105 -16.50 -32.35 -11.02
C ASN A 105 -17.89 -31.75 -11.38
N GLU A 106 -18.08 -30.57 -12.02
CA GLU A 106 -17.33 -29.36 -12.48
C GLU A 106 -18.40 -28.37 -13.03
N ASP A 107 -18.07 -27.08 -13.25
CA ASP A 107 -18.48 -26.15 -14.35
C ASP A 107 -19.96 -26.10 -14.92
N ASN A 108 -20.48 -25.03 -15.54
CA ASN A 108 -20.01 -23.66 -15.84
C ASN A 108 -21.22 -22.70 -16.10
N GLU A 109 -20.91 -21.40 -16.20
CA GLU A 109 -21.43 -20.35 -17.13
C GLU A 109 -22.87 -20.51 -17.72
N GLU A 110 -23.80 -19.59 -17.40
CA GLU A 110 -24.35 -18.53 -18.33
C GLU A 110 -25.66 -19.03 -19.05
N ASP A 111 -26.53 -18.26 -19.73
CA ASP A 111 -26.46 -16.93 -20.39
C ASP A 111 -27.86 -16.24 -20.51
N GLU A 112 -27.86 -14.91 -20.76
CA GLU A 112 -28.80 -14.09 -21.60
C GLU A 112 -30.37 -14.19 -21.40
N ASP A 113 -31.29 -13.42 -22.01
CA ASP A 113 -31.23 -12.40 -23.10
C ASP A 113 -32.45 -11.40 -23.11
N ASN A 114 -32.50 -10.52 -24.13
CA ASN A 114 -33.65 -9.85 -24.79
C ASN A 114 -34.29 -8.56 -24.16
N GLU A 115 -34.86 -7.60 -24.92
CA GLU A 115 -35.18 -7.52 -26.37
C GLU A 115 -35.28 -6.05 -26.91
N ASP A 116 -34.79 -5.82 -28.14
CA ASP A 116 -35.17 -4.90 -29.26
C ASP A 116 -35.78 -3.48 -29.13
N ASN A 117 -35.44 -2.57 -30.08
CA ASN A 117 -36.39 -1.96 -31.07
C ASN A 117 -35.79 -1.04 -32.20
N GLU A 118 -36.59 -0.83 -33.27
CA GLU A 118 -36.44 -0.07 -34.56
C GLU A 118 -36.45 1.50 -34.39
N GLU A 119 -36.24 2.45 -35.33
CA GLU A 119 -36.12 2.69 -36.82
C GLU A 119 -35.42 4.11 -36.97
N ASP A 120 -34.76 4.65 -38.02
CA ASP A 120 -33.84 4.24 -39.11
C ASP A 120 -33.22 5.53 -39.80
N GLU A 121 -32.36 5.39 -40.83
CA GLU A 121 -31.87 6.37 -41.88
C GLU A 121 -30.83 7.51 -41.62
N ASP A 122 -29.73 7.44 -42.40
CA ASP A 122 -28.92 8.45 -43.15
C ASP A 122 -28.54 9.87 -42.62
N ASN A 123 -27.24 10.22 -42.77
CA ASN A 123 -26.76 11.34 -43.64
C ASN A 123 -25.22 11.35 -43.85
N GLU A 124 -24.75 12.11 -44.86
CA GLU A 124 -23.36 12.12 -45.39
C GLU A 124 -22.44 13.23 -44.80
N ASP A 125 -21.11 13.03 -44.96
CA ASP A 125 -19.99 13.99 -45.02
C ASP A 125 -19.85 15.17 -44.03
N ASN A 126 -18.66 15.32 -43.41
CA ASN A 126 -17.64 16.30 -43.87
C ASN A 126 -16.28 16.17 -43.14
N GLU A 127 -15.27 16.92 -43.60
CA GLU A 127 -13.84 16.84 -43.27
C GLU A 127 -13.38 17.82 -42.15
N GLU A 128 -12.16 17.58 -41.62
CA GLU A 128 -11.29 18.48 -40.81
C GLU A 128 -11.89 18.97 -39.45
N ASP A 129 -11.13 19.02 -38.33
CA ASP A 129 -9.86 19.72 -38.16
C ASP A 129 -8.95 19.09 -37.06
N LYS A 130 -7.95 19.83 -36.55
CA LYS A 130 -6.86 19.33 -35.68
C LYS A 130 -6.82 19.93 -34.26
N ASP A 131 -5.78 19.48 -33.54
CA ASP A 131 -5.10 20.11 -32.39
C ASP A 131 -5.82 20.03 -31.03
N ASP A 132 -5.30 19.19 -30.14
CA ASP A 132 -5.41 19.30 -28.67
C ASP A 132 -4.24 18.51 -28.02
N GLU A 133 -3.17 19.22 -27.62
CA GLU A 133 -2.11 18.74 -26.73
C GLU A 133 -2.06 19.65 -25.48
N ASP A 134 -1.46 19.16 -24.39
CA ASP A 134 -1.12 19.86 -23.12
C ASP A 134 -2.27 20.40 -22.23
N ASN A 135 -2.55 19.69 -21.12
CA ASN A 135 -3.18 20.24 -19.91
C ASN A 135 -2.89 19.37 -18.66
N GLU A 136 -1.71 19.51 -18.03
CA GLU A 136 -1.35 18.79 -16.78
C GLU A 136 -0.72 19.68 -15.66
N GLU A 137 -0.57 21.00 -15.83
CA GLU A 137 0.20 21.84 -14.88
C GLU A 137 -0.57 22.32 -13.62
N ASP A 138 -1.90 22.22 -13.54
CA ASP A 138 -2.72 22.89 -12.50
C ASP A 138 -2.64 22.28 -11.07
N LYS A 139 -1.94 21.16 -10.85
CA LYS A 139 -1.99 20.41 -9.57
C LYS A 139 -1.15 21.01 -8.43
N ASP A 140 -0.12 21.81 -8.72
CA ASP A 140 0.82 22.31 -7.70
C ASP A 140 0.33 23.55 -6.92
N ASP A 141 -0.63 24.32 -7.43
CA ASP A 141 -1.12 25.56 -6.78
C ASP A 141 -2.21 25.29 -5.70
N GLU A 142 -2.87 24.12 -5.70
CA GLU A 142 -3.91 23.76 -4.72
C GLU A 142 -3.34 23.45 -3.31
N ASP A 143 -2.29 22.63 -3.22
CA ASP A 143 -1.61 22.31 -1.95
C ASP A 143 -1.08 23.58 -1.24
N TYR A 144 -0.65 24.58 -2.01
CA TYR A 144 -0.17 25.86 -1.49
C TYR A 144 -1.31 26.75 -0.95
N GLU A 145 -2.52 26.72 -1.54
CA GLU A 145 -3.69 27.36 -0.93
C GLU A 145 -4.07 26.70 0.40
N ASP A 146 -3.94 25.38 0.55
CA ASP A 146 -4.35 24.66 1.75
C ASP A 146 -3.39 24.82 2.95
N ASP A 147 -2.08 24.85 2.72
CA ASP A 147 -1.10 25.20 3.77
C ASP A 147 -1.26 26.67 4.22
N LEU A 148 -1.64 27.58 3.32
CA LEU A 148 -2.04 28.93 3.70
C LEU A 148 -3.31 28.91 4.57
N LYS A 149 -4.36 28.16 4.22
CA LYS A 149 -5.58 28.01 5.03
C LYS A 149 -5.27 27.52 6.46
N LYS A 150 -4.41 26.51 6.61
CA LYS A 150 -3.95 26.00 7.93
C LYS A 150 -3.30 27.10 8.78
N ILE A 151 -2.48 27.99 8.18
CA ILE A 151 -1.81 29.07 8.90
C ILE A 151 -2.80 30.09 9.51
N PHE A 152 -3.97 30.32 8.89
CA PHE A 152 -4.97 31.29 9.38
C PHE A 152 -5.81 30.82 10.58
N ASN A 153 -5.75 29.54 10.94
CA ASN A 153 -6.51 28.99 12.08
C ASN A 153 -5.84 29.19 13.46
N ASP A 154 -4.74 29.95 13.53
CA ASP A 154 -4.09 30.38 14.78
C ASP A 154 -4.90 31.51 15.46
N GLU A 155 -5.39 31.29 16.68
CA GLU A 155 -6.22 32.26 17.44
C GLU A 155 -5.62 33.67 17.52
N LYS A 156 -4.29 33.80 17.49
CA LYS A 156 -3.60 35.10 17.53
C LYS A 156 -3.78 35.93 16.26
N ILE A 157 -4.31 35.34 15.19
CA ILE A 157 -4.66 36.00 13.93
C ILE A 157 -6.13 36.48 13.96
N ILE A 158 -7.00 35.96 14.84
CA ILE A 158 -8.39 36.46 14.98
C ILE A 158 -8.38 37.95 15.37
N TYR A 159 -7.57 38.32 16.37
CA TYR A 159 -7.34 39.71 16.77
C TYR A 159 -6.72 40.61 15.67
N VAL A 160 -6.16 40.01 14.62
CA VAL A 160 -5.63 40.74 13.45
C VAL A 160 -6.76 41.08 12.48
N PHE A 161 -7.71 40.17 12.25
CA PHE A 161 -8.90 40.44 11.43
C PHE A 161 -9.77 41.55 12.03
N ASP A 162 -10.04 41.51 13.34
CA ASP A 162 -10.80 42.57 14.02
C ASP A 162 -10.10 43.94 13.90
N PHE A 163 -8.78 43.97 14.05
CA PHE A 163 -7.97 45.18 13.86
C PHE A 163 -8.03 45.71 12.41
N PHE A 164 -8.05 44.83 11.41
CA PHE A 164 -8.24 45.24 10.02
C PHE A 164 -9.67 45.73 9.73
N ASN A 165 -10.70 45.11 10.31
CA ASN A 165 -12.09 45.58 10.20
C ASN A 165 -12.30 46.97 10.82
N ILE A 166 -11.60 47.27 11.94
CA ILE A 166 -11.57 48.60 12.53
C ILE A 166 -10.85 49.60 11.59
N ILE A 167 -9.71 49.22 11.00
CA ILE A 167 -9.00 50.06 10.03
C ILE A 167 -9.87 50.34 8.78
N LYS A 168 -10.54 49.33 8.23
CA LYS A 168 -11.46 49.45 7.10
C LYS A 168 -12.54 50.50 7.37
N ASN A 169 -13.26 50.35 8.49
CA ASN A 169 -14.27 51.31 8.93
C ASN A 169 -13.71 52.73 9.11
N ILE A 170 -12.47 52.89 9.59
CA ILE A 170 -11.80 54.19 9.73
C ILE A 170 -11.42 54.80 8.37
N LEU A 171 -11.15 54.00 7.34
CA LEU A 171 -10.79 54.48 6.00
C LEU A 171 -12.03 54.82 5.15
N GLU A 172 -13.09 54.02 5.23
CA GLU A 172 -14.30 54.16 4.40
C GLU A 172 -15.21 55.30 4.87
N ASN A 173 -15.43 55.44 6.19
CA ASN A 173 -16.34 56.44 6.75
C ASN A 173 -15.78 57.89 6.76
N ASN A 174 -14.65 58.18 6.10
CA ASN A 174 -13.91 59.44 6.24
C ASN A 174 -13.53 60.08 4.89
N SER A 175 -14.37 61.01 4.42
CA SER A 175 -14.26 61.73 3.14
C SER A 175 -13.20 62.86 3.15
N TYR A 176 -11.95 62.53 3.47
CA TYR A 176 -10.83 63.49 3.51
C TYR A 176 -9.94 63.52 2.26
N ASN A 177 -9.28 64.66 2.08
CA ASN A 177 -8.41 64.99 0.94
C ASN A 177 -7.15 64.08 0.86
N LYS A 178 -6.63 63.84 -0.35
CA LYS A 178 -5.63 62.80 -0.67
C LYS A 178 -4.38 62.85 0.23
N THR A 179 -3.85 64.04 0.51
CA THR A 179 -2.70 64.24 1.40
C THR A 179 -2.91 63.68 2.82
N TYR A 180 -4.14 63.74 3.34
CA TYR A 180 -4.47 63.24 4.68
C TYR A 180 -4.63 61.71 4.71
N LYS A 181 -5.08 61.10 3.60
CA LYS A 181 -5.08 59.65 3.41
C LYS A 181 -3.65 59.10 3.44
N THR A 182 -2.72 59.72 2.70
CA THR A 182 -1.31 59.33 2.68
C THR A 182 -0.65 59.39 4.07
N TYR A 183 -0.94 60.42 4.87
CA TYR A 183 -0.43 60.52 6.24
C TYR A 183 -0.95 59.37 7.14
N LYS A 184 -2.26 59.05 7.07
CA LYS A 184 -2.81 57.89 7.82
C LYS A 184 -2.21 56.56 7.36
N PHE A 185 -1.96 56.36 6.07
CA PHE A 185 -1.28 55.15 5.59
C PHE A 185 0.15 55.02 6.15
N GLU A 186 0.90 56.11 6.32
CA GLU A 186 2.20 56.08 7.01
C GLU A 186 2.10 55.66 8.48
N GLU A 187 1.14 56.19 9.26
CA GLU A 187 0.98 55.79 10.67
C GLU A 187 0.48 54.35 10.81
N ILE A 188 -0.50 53.93 9.99
CA ILE A 188 -0.98 52.55 9.93
C ILE A 188 0.17 51.59 9.58
N TYR A 189 0.97 51.92 8.56
CA TYR A 189 2.13 51.11 8.16
C TYR A 189 3.19 51.01 9.27
N LYS A 190 3.45 52.09 10.03
CA LYS A 190 4.37 52.07 11.18
C LYS A 190 3.84 51.24 12.36
N ILE A 191 2.55 51.27 12.63
CA ILE A 191 1.91 50.46 13.68
C ILE A 191 1.92 48.97 13.29
N ILE A 192 1.59 48.65 12.04
CA ILE A 192 1.63 47.29 11.51
C ILE A 192 3.07 46.78 11.48
N SER A 193 4.00 47.46 10.80
CA SER A 193 5.36 46.95 10.59
C SER A 193 6.13 46.71 11.90
N SER A 194 5.84 47.48 12.95
CA SER A 194 6.48 47.34 14.27
C SER A 194 5.91 46.20 15.12
N LYS A 195 4.58 46.02 15.15
CA LYS A 195 3.96 44.88 15.85
C LYS A 195 4.15 43.57 15.11
N PHE A 196 3.89 43.56 13.80
CA PHE A 196 3.90 42.32 13.02
C PHE A 196 5.32 41.78 12.80
N LYS A 197 6.39 42.58 12.74
CA LYS A 197 7.76 42.05 12.55
C LYS A 197 8.12 40.91 13.51
N LYS A 198 7.65 40.96 14.76
CA LYS A 198 7.89 39.91 15.77
C LYS A 198 7.09 38.61 15.51
N ILE A 199 5.93 38.71 14.85
CA ILE A 199 5.11 37.56 14.43
C ILE A 199 5.68 36.98 13.13
N LEU A 200 6.01 37.84 12.17
CA LEU A 200 6.53 37.47 10.85
C LEU A 200 7.87 36.72 10.93
N ILE A 201 8.82 37.23 11.72
CA ILE A 201 10.10 36.54 11.99
C ILE A 201 9.86 35.15 12.61
N LYS A 202 8.75 34.94 13.34
CA LYS A 202 8.41 33.66 13.99
C LYS A 202 7.65 32.68 13.08
N LYS A 203 7.00 33.14 12.00
CA LYS A 203 6.20 32.32 11.06
C LYS A 203 6.79 32.27 9.62
N LYS A 204 7.97 32.84 9.37
CA LYS A 204 8.72 32.84 8.09
C LYS A 204 8.04 33.45 6.83
N LEU A 205 6.80 33.93 6.92
CA LEU A 205 6.05 34.57 5.82
C LEU A 205 6.83 35.74 5.17
N SER A 206 6.76 35.88 3.84
CA SER A 206 7.45 36.95 3.11
C SER A 206 6.69 38.29 3.15
N GLU A 207 7.36 39.41 2.80
CA GLU A 207 6.66 40.70 2.64
C GLU A 207 5.55 40.66 1.57
N VAL A 208 5.60 39.70 0.63
CA VAL A 208 4.61 39.55 -0.47
C VAL A 208 3.36 38.81 0.01
N ASP A 209 3.49 37.77 0.83
CA ASP A 209 2.35 36.99 1.33
C ASP A 209 1.48 37.84 2.26
N ILE A 210 2.11 38.70 3.07
CA ILE A 210 1.41 39.74 3.83
C ILE A 210 0.60 40.65 2.91
N LEU A 211 1.14 41.02 1.76
CA LEU A 211 0.45 41.91 0.81
C LEU A 211 -0.77 41.22 0.18
N LYS A 212 -0.62 39.94 -0.22
CA LYS A 212 -1.73 39.09 -0.69
C LYS A 212 -2.85 39.04 0.35
N VAL A 213 -2.52 38.73 1.60
CA VAL A 213 -3.48 38.66 2.74
C VAL A 213 -4.13 40.02 3.02
N TYR A 214 -3.37 41.12 2.99
CA TYR A 214 -3.86 42.46 3.27
C TYR A 214 -4.87 42.94 2.20
N ILE A 215 -4.57 42.72 0.92
CA ILE A 215 -5.44 43.10 -0.20
C ILE A 215 -6.72 42.25 -0.21
N THR A 216 -6.59 40.93 -0.02
CA THR A 216 -7.72 39.99 0.01
C THR A 216 -8.78 40.39 1.03
N ASN A 217 -8.36 40.77 2.26
CA ASN A 217 -9.28 40.92 3.38
C ASN A 217 -9.85 42.33 3.57
N LEU A 218 -9.16 43.38 3.11
CA LEU A 218 -9.68 44.74 3.29
C LEU A 218 -10.77 45.11 2.27
N ASN A 219 -10.81 44.44 1.11
CA ASN A 219 -11.87 44.56 0.10
C ASN A 219 -12.30 46.04 -0.11
N LEU A 220 -11.31 46.90 -0.37
CA LEU A 220 -11.47 48.34 -0.59
C LEU A 220 -11.92 48.60 -2.04
N ASN A 221 -12.59 49.73 -2.29
CA ASN A 221 -12.81 50.24 -3.64
C ASN A 221 -11.48 50.38 -4.41
N ASP A 222 -11.48 50.13 -5.71
CA ASP A 222 -10.26 49.95 -6.51
C ASP A 222 -9.31 51.16 -6.49
N ASP A 223 -9.84 52.39 -6.53
CA ASP A 223 -9.09 53.64 -6.35
C ASP A 223 -8.19 53.65 -5.09
N LEU A 224 -8.63 52.99 -4.01
CA LEU A 224 -7.92 52.90 -2.74
C LEU A 224 -6.94 51.72 -2.70
N ASN A 225 -7.19 50.65 -3.48
CA ASN A 225 -6.23 49.56 -3.62
C ASN A 225 -4.99 50.04 -4.39
N ASP A 226 -5.15 50.70 -5.54
CA ASP A 226 -3.99 51.18 -6.32
C ASP A 226 -3.17 52.23 -5.56
N ASP A 227 -3.82 53.24 -4.94
CA ASP A 227 -3.13 54.23 -4.10
C ASP A 227 -2.36 53.59 -2.93
N PHE A 228 -2.85 52.47 -2.38
CA PHE A 228 -2.18 51.76 -1.30
C PHE A 228 -1.07 50.81 -1.79
N VAL A 229 -1.29 50.07 -2.87
CA VAL A 229 -0.31 49.18 -3.50
C VAL A 229 0.89 49.98 -3.96
N ASP A 230 0.68 51.09 -4.68
CA ASP A 230 1.75 51.99 -5.08
C ASP A 230 2.43 52.64 -3.87
N PHE A 231 1.71 52.97 -2.79
CA PHE A 231 2.31 53.43 -1.53
C PHE A 231 3.21 52.36 -0.89
N TYR A 232 2.78 51.09 -0.83
CA TYR A 232 3.55 49.99 -0.24
C TYR A 232 4.80 49.68 -1.08
N ILE A 233 4.66 49.56 -2.40
CA ILE A 233 5.79 49.37 -3.35
C ILE A 233 6.80 50.52 -3.19
N ASN A 234 6.33 51.74 -2.96
CA ASN A 234 7.19 52.90 -2.73
C ASN A 234 7.77 53.04 -1.31
N ASN A 235 7.42 52.17 -0.35
CA ASN A 235 7.93 52.25 1.02
C ASN A 235 8.50 50.94 1.62
N SER A 236 8.31 49.79 0.98
CA SER A 236 8.94 48.51 1.41
C SER A 236 10.47 48.58 1.38
N SER A 237 11.08 47.83 2.29
CA SER A 237 12.51 47.49 2.37
C SER A 237 13.07 46.92 1.05
N ASN A 238 12.25 46.16 0.32
CA ASN A 238 12.64 45.23 -0.74
C ASN A 238 12.28 45.69 -2.16
N LYS A 239 12.35 46.99 -2.44
CA LYS A 239 12.08 47.59 -3.77
C LYS A 239 12.75 46.91 -4.97
N LYS A 240 13.88 46.21 -4.76
CA LYS A 240 14.60 45.50 -5.83
C LYS A 240 14.01 44.12 -6.16
N TYR A 241 13.33 43.47 -5.20
CA TYR A 241 12.60 42.21 -5.40
C TYR A 241 11.18 42.47 -5.89
N ILE A 242 10.47 43.42 -5.28
CA ILE A 242 9.06 43.71 -5.63
C ILE A 242 8.92 44.21 -7.07
N LYS A 243 9.94 44.89 -7.62
CA LYS A 243 10.00 45.29 -9.05
C LYS A 243 10.19 44.13 -10.05
N LYS A 244 10.35 42.90 -9.59
CA LYS A 244 10.47 41.70 -10.43
C LYS A 244 9.20 40.86 -10.49
N ILE A 245 8.25 41.08 -9.59
CA ILE A 245 6.96 40.39 -9.60
C ILE A 245 6.07 41.15 -10.58
N ASP A 246 5.40 40.46 -11.49
CA ASP A 246 4.54 41.13 -12.46
C ASP A 246 3.31 41.73 -11.76
N LYS A 247 3.03 43.02 -12.01
CA LYS A 247 1.79 43.66 -11.56
C LYS A 247 0.58 42.98 -12.23
N HIS A 248 0.74 42.35 -13.39
CA HIS A 248 -0.30 41.56 -14.05
C HIS A 248 -0.60 40.24 -13.33
N GLU A 249 0.41 39.47 -12.89
CA GLU A 249 0.20 38.23 -12.12
C GLU A 249 -0.48 38.52 -10.78
N ILE A 250 0.01 39.53 -10.06
CA ILE A 250 -0.61 40.00 -8.81
C ILE A 250 -2.06 40.44 -9.06
N THR A 251 -2.32 41.26 -10.10
CA THR A 251 -3.68 41.70 -10.44
C THR A 251 -4.59 40.53 -10.81
N ASN A 252 -4.12 39.55 -11.59
CA ASN A 252 -4.93 38.39 -11.97
C ASN A 252 -5.29 37.54 -10.73
N LYS A 253 -4.32 37.24 -9.86
CA LYS A 253 -4.57 36.49 -8.62
C LYS A 253 -5.49 37.27 -7.66
N ILE A 254 -5.39 38.61 -7.61
CA ILE A 254 -6.36 39.46 -6.87
C ILE A 254 -7.76 39.40 -7.50
N THR A 255 -7.89 39.44 -8.83
CA THR A 255 -9.19 39.35 -9.52
C THR A 255 -9.85 38.00 -9.28
N ASN A 256 -9.10 36.90 -9.43
CA ASN A 256 -9.61 35.54 -9.15
C ASN A 256 -10.05 35.40 -7.68
N ILE A 257 -9.30 35.95 -6.73
CA ILE A 257 -9.69 35.98 -5.31
C ILE A 257 -10.92 36.86 -5.07
N LYS A 258 -11.00 38.06 -5.68
CA LYS A 258 -12.20 38.92 -5.62
C LYS A 258 -13.42 38.21 -6.20
N GLU A 259 -13.26 37.39 -7.24
CA GLU A 259 -14.35 36.59 -7.79
C GLU A 259 -14.73 35.39 -6.91
N LYS A 260 -13.76 34.67 -6.32
CA LYS A 260 -14.02 33.64 -5.29
C LYS A 260 -14.83 34.26 -4.14
N VAL A 261 -14.32 35.34 -3.52
CA VAL A 261 -14.97 36.05 -2.40
C VAL A 261 -16.34 36.62 -2.79
N LYS A 262 -16.50 37.20 -3.99
CA LYS A 262 -17.80 37.69 -4.46
C LYS A 262 -18.81 36.56 -4.66
N LYS A 263 -18.38 35.40 -5.18
CA LYS A 263 -19.25 34.21 -5.30
C LYS A 263 -19.66 33.70 -3.92
N GLU A 264 -18.75 33.70 -2.94
CA GLU A 264 -19.05 33.39 -1.53
C GLU A 264 -20.01 34.42 -0.89
N ASP A 265 -19.76 35.73 -1.00
CA ASP A 265 -20.65 36.79 -0.51
C ASP A 265 -22.05 36.71 -1.17
N GLU A 266 -22.14 36.33 -2.44
CA GLU A 266 -23.41 36.08 -3.10
C GLU A 266 -24.12 34.81 -2.61
N ILE A 267 -23.38 33.74 -2.27
CA ILE A 267 -23.90 32.50 -1.68
C ILE A 267 -24.41 32.78 -0.26
N LEU A 268 -23.57 33.40 0.59
CA LEU A 268 -23.91 33.82 1.95
C LEU A 268 -25.09 34.80 1.92
N GLY A 269 -25.08 35.80 1.05
CA GLY A 269 -26.16 36.77 0.88
C GLY A 269 -27.44 36.20 0.26
N LYS A 270 -27.42 35.00 -0.35
CA LYS A 270 -28.62 34.22 -0.70
C LYS A 270 -29.10 33.41 0.52
N PHE A 271 -28.18 32.81 1.26
CA PHE A 271 -28.47 31.99 2.45
C PHE A 271 -28.98 32.82 3.65
N GLU A 272 -28.50 34.04 3.86
CA GLU A 272 -28.98 34.94 4.89
C GLU A 272 -30.46 35.31 4.70
N LYS A 273 -30.89 35.48 3.45
CA LYS A 273 -32.28 35.79 3.06
C LYS A 273 -33.26 34.63 3.25
N ILE A 274 -32.79 33.42 3.55
CA ILE A 274 -33.65 32.29 3.94
C ILE A 274 -34.22 32.60 5.32
N LEU A 275 -35.48 33.05 5.34
CA LEU A 275 -36.24 33.23 6.58
C LEU A 275 -36.73 31.87 7.08
N VAL A 276 -36.42 31.57 8.35
CA VAL A 276 -36.99 30.43 9.05
C VAL A 276 -38.45 30.77 9.36
N THR A 277 -39.39 30.08 8.71
CA THR A 277 -40.83 30.29 8.92
C THR A 277 -41.39 29.26 9.90
N GLU A 278 -42.65 29.43 10.33
CA GLU A 278 -43.27 28.75 11.48
C GLU A 278 -43.39 27.20 11.38
N GLY A 279 -42.95 26.59 10.27
CA GLY A 279 -43.05 25.16 9.97
C GLY A 279 -41.78 24.31 10.23
N VAL A 280 -40.72 24.89 10.78
CA VAL A 280 -39.53 24.15 11.24
C VAL A 280 -39.26 24.51 12.69
N LYS A 281 -39.25 23.51 13.57
CA LYS A 281 -39.00 23.69 15.01
C LYS A 281 -37.74 22.92 15.39
N VAL A 282 -36.67 23.66 15.65
CA VAL A 282 -35.43 23.13 16.24
C VAL A 282 -35.59 23.21 17.75
N GLY A 283 -35.53 22.07 18.44
CA GLY A 283 -35.54 22.02 19.90
C GLY A 283 -34.24 22.55 20.50
N ASN A 284 -34.28 22.89 21.79
CA ASN A 284 -33.07 23.29 22.54
C ASN A 284 -32.03 22.15 22.53
N PHE A 285 -30.75 22.51 22.57
CA PHE A 285 -29.68 21.53 22.76
C PHE A 285 -29.73 20.93 24.17
N ILE A 286 -29.93 19.62 24.24
CA ILE A 286 -29.89 18.82 25.47
C ILE A 286 -28.49 18.24 25.59
N HIS A 287 -27.69 18.87 26.45
CA HIS A 287 -26.36 18.39 26.83
C HIS A 287 -26.49 17.11 27.66
N ASN A 288 -25.87 16.02 27.22
CA ASN A 288 -25.96 14.71 27.88
C ASN A 288 -24.78 14.46 28.82
N ARG A 289 -23.56 14.73 28.36
CA ARG A 289 -22.32 14.49 29.10
C ARG A 289 -21.23 15.46 28.65
N HIS A 290 -20.45 15.95 29.60
CA HIS A 290 -19.11 16.44 29.29
C HIS A 290 -18.24 15.22 28.94
N LYS A 291 -17.79 15.12 27.68
CA LYS A 291 -16.74 14.16 27.33
C LYS A 291 -15.41 14.90 27.47
N ILE A 292 -14.62 14.53 28.47
CA ILE A 292 -13.25 15.03 28.63
C ILE A 292 -12.40 14.36 27.56
N PHE A 293 -11.99 15.12 26.56
CA PHE A 293 -11.04 14.71 25.54
C PHE A 293 -9.64 15.18 25.98
N ARG A 294 -8.80 14.27 26.50
CA ARG A 294 -7.37 14.53 26.66
C ARG A 294 -6.70 14.41 25.30
N LYS A 295 -6.21 15.52 24.76
CA LYS A 295 -5.29 15.49 23.61
C LYS A 295 -3.87 15.67 24.11
N LEU A 296 -3.07 14.61 24.06
CA LEU A 296 -1.65 14.68 24.33
C LEU A 296 -0.95 15.30 23.11
N GLU A 297 -0.77 16.62 23.14
CA GLU A 297 0.01 17.36 22.13
C GLU A 297 1.50 17.02 22.38
N VAL A 298 2.00 16.02 21.65
CA VAL A 298 3.42 15.69 21.63
C VAL A 298 4.11 16.63 20.65
N LYS A 299 5.01 17.47 21.15
CA LYS A 299 5.84 18.36 20.33
C LYS A 299 7.27 17.85 20.30
N VAL A 300 7.69 17.33 19.15
CA VAL A 300 9.10 17.05 18.89
C VAL A 300 9.77 18.38 18.54
N SER A 301 10.74 18.79 19.36
CA SER A 301 11.54 19.99 19.12
C SER A 301 13.01 19.62 19.11
N LEU A 302 13.67 19.87 17.99
CA LEU A 302 15.02 19.39 17.76
C LEU A 302 16.03 20.41 18.30
N ASN A 303 17.01 19.93 19.06
CA ASN A 303 18.02 20.77 19.72
C ASN A 303 18.92 21.48 18.70
N ASN A 304 19.15 20.83 17.55
CA ASN A 304 19.78 21.42 16.39
C ASN A 304 18.76 21.62 15.25
N SER A 305 18.95 22.68 14.46
CA SER A 305 17.91 23.28 13.61
C SER A 305 17.41 22.45 12.41
N ILE A 306 17.91 21.23 12.23
CA ILE A 306 17.58 20.36 11.10
C ILE A 306 17.79 18.88 11.46
N LEU A 307 16.68 18.15 11.59
CA LEU A 307 16.53 16.79 11.05
C LEU A 307 15.32 16.85 10.10
N ASN A 308 15.26 15.97 9.10
CA ASN A 308 14.04 15.71 8.34
C ASN A 308 13.36 14.43 8.86
N ILE A 309 12.16 14.12 8.35
CA ILE A 309 11.44 12.94 8.83
C ILE A 309 12.17 11.63 8.47
N LEU A 310 12.89 11.55 7.34
CA LEU A 310 13.72 10.37 7.03
C LEU A 310 14.81 10.11 8.07
N GLU A 311 15.44 11.14 8.61
CA GLU A 311 16.41 11.00 9.71
C GLU A 311 15.73 10.66 11.03
N LEU A 312 14.58 11.27 11.34
CA LEU A 312 13.80 10.92 12.52
C LEU A 312 13.39 9.43 12.47
N PHE A 313 12.92 8.97 11.31
CA PHE A 313 12.62 7.57 10.99
C PHE A 313 13.87 6.67 11.07
N ASN A 314 15.03 7.13 10.59
CA ASN A 314 16.31 6.41 10.73
C ASN A 314 16.67 6.19 12.21
N CYS A 315 16.49 7.21 13.07
CA CYS A 315 16.73 7.14 14.51
C CYS A 315 15.76 6.23 15.29
N ILE A 316 14.65 5.76 14.71
CA ILE A 316 13.70 4.89 15.41
C ILE A 316 14.30 3.50 15.62
N ILE A 317 14.38 3.09 16.88
CA ILE A 317 14.73 1.73 17.29
C ILE A 317 13.45 1.00 17.68
N LEU A 318 13.21 -0.16 17.07
CA LEU A 318 12.05 -0.99 17.38
C LEU A 318 12.38 -1.99 18.49
N ASN A 319 11.37 -2.24 19.32
CA ASN A 319 11.42 -3.05 20.53
C ASN A 319 9.99 -3.53 20.85
N GLU A 320 9.77 -4.25 21.94
CA GLU A 320 8.45 -4.81 22.29
C GLU A 320 7.36 -3.76 22.59
N TYR A 321 7.75 -2.51 22.84
CA TYR A 321 6.85 -1.36 23.00
C TYR A 321 6.72 -0.53 21.72
N VAL A 322 7.70 -0.55 20.81
CA VAL A 322 7.71 0.21 19.55
C VAL A 322 7.80 -0.78 18.39
N LEU A 323 6.67 -1.17 17.83
CA LEU A 323 6.55 -2.41 17.04
C LEU A 323 6.68 -2.19 15.53
N TYR A 324 6.34 -1.00 15.06
CA TYR A 324 6.31 -0.65 13.65
C TYR A 324 6.52 0.86 13.48
N ALA A 325 7.22 1.24 12.42
CA ALA A 325 7.26 2.62 11.95
C ALA A 325 7.35 2.66 10.43
N SER A 326 6.85 3.72 9.80
CA SER A 326 6.96 3.86 8.34
C SER A 326 6.89 5.31 7.86
N TYR A 327 7.54 5.59 6.73
CA TYR A 327 7.58 6.90 6.08
C TYR A 327 7.70 6.71 4.56
N GLY A 328 6.78 7.31 3.77
CA GLY A 328 6.68 7.00 2.35
C GLY A 328 6.62 5.50 2.09
N ASP A 329 7.48 5.01 1.19
CA ASP A 329 7.61 3.59 0.85
C ASP A 329 8.55 2.79 1.77
N PHE A 330 9.06 3.38 2.87
CA PHE A 330 9.98 2.70 3.80
C PHE A 330 9.25 2.24 5.07
N PHE A 331 9.51 1.00 5.47
CA PHE A 331 8.83 0.32 6.59
C PHE A 331 9.86 -0.35 7.51
N LYS A 332 9.84 0.00 8.79
CA LYS A 332 10.54 -0.73 9.87
C LYS A 332 9.52 -1.59 10.61
N ILE A 333 9.84 -2.88 10.81
CA ILE A 333 9.02 -3.85 11.53
C ILE A 333 9.87 -4.49 12.64
N TYR A 334 9.33 -4.64 13.85
CA TYR A 334 10.02 -5.33 14.94
C TYR A 334 10.14 -6.83 14.64
N ASN A 335 11.37 -7.33 14.58
CA ASN A 335 11.67 -8.69 14.10
C ASN A 335 11.08 -9.83 14.95
N LYS A 336 10.67 -9.54 16.19
CA LYS A 336 10.01 -10.49 17.12
C LYS A 336 8.50 -10.30 17.23
N LEU A 337 7.87 -9.47 16.38
CA LEU A 337 6.42 -9.28 16.43
C LEU A 337 5.67 -10.57 16.03
N SER A 338 4.94 -11.13 17.01
CA SER A 338 4.05 -12.28 16.82
C SER A 338 2.71 -11.91 16.16
N GLU A 339 2.18 -10.71 16.46
CA GLU A 339 0.86 -10.24 16.00
C GLU A 339 0.90 -9.70 14.56
N LYS A 340 1.47 -10.48 13.61
CA LYS A 340 1.78 -10.09 12.22
C LYS A 340 0.59 -9.51 11.44
N LYS A 341 -0.62 -10.03 11.66
CA LYS A 341 -1.86 -9.49 11.05
C LYS A 341 -2.10 -8.01 11.34
N LYS A 342 -1.67 -7.52 12.50
CA LYS A 342 -1.81 -6.09 12.84
C LYS A 342 -0.90 -5.19 12.02
N ILE A 343 0.20 -5.71 11.46
CA ILE A 343 1.01 -4.96 10.49
C ILE A 343 0.15 -4.63 9.26
N GLU A 344 -0.61 -5.60 8.74
CA GLU A 344 -1.53 -5.38 7.61
C GLU A 344 -2.63 -4.37 7.96
N GLU A 345 -3.17 -4.41 9.18
CA GLU A 345 -4.13 -3.40 9.67
C GLU A 345 -3.51 -1.99 9.69
N TRP A 346 -2.37 -1.80 10.37
CA TRP A 346 -1.68 -0.50 10.46
C TRP A 346 -1.18 0.02 9.11
N TYR A 347 -0.83 -0.89 8.20
CA TYR A 347 -0.42 -0.60 6.84
C TYR A 347 -1.60 -0.12 5.99
N ASN A 348 -2.76 -0.76 6.11
CA ASN A 348 -4.00 -0.35 5.43
C ASN A 348 -4.62 0.92 6.02
N GLU A 349 -4.34 1.25 7.28
CA GLU A 349 -4.59 2.59 7.83
C GLU A 349 -3.70 3.65 7.14
N LYS A 350 -2.42 3.35 6.89
CA LYS A 350 -1.48 4.30 6.27
C LYS A 350 -1.87 4.72 4.86
N HIS A 351 -2.40 3.82 4.03
CA HIS A 351 -2.83 4.16 2.66
C HIS A 351 -4.01 5.14 2.60
N LYS A 352 -4.64 5.45 3.74
CA LYS A 352 -5.67 6.50 3.88
C LYS A 352 -5.08 7.83 4.38
N GLN A 353 -3.77 7.91 4.59
CA GLN A 353 -3.03 9.02 5.17
C GLN A 353 -2.04 9.60 4.14
N ASN A 354 -1.47 10.78 4.42
CA ASN A 354 -0.51 11.39 3.52
C ASN A 354 0.80 10.58 3.51
N LYS A 355 1.30 10.20 2.32
CA LYS A 355 2.55 9.44 2.16
C LYS A 355 3.78 10.13 2.78
N SER A 356 3.73 11.45 2.96
CA SER A 356 4.80 12.25 3.54
C SER A 356 4.78 12.36 5.07
N ASP A 357 3.84 11.71 5.75
CA ASP A 357 3.82 11.63 7.22
C ASP A 357 4.57 10.38 7.73
N LEU A 358 5.10 10.47 8.95
CA LEU A 358 5.73 9.35 9.66
C LEU A 358 4.72 8.72 10.62
N GLN A 359 4.35 7.49 10.33
CA GLN A 359 3.50 6.66 11.17
C GLN A 359 4.37 5.81 12.11
N ILE A 360 4.02 5.72 13.38
CA ILE A 360 4.67 4.88 14.39
C ILE A 360 3.57 4.17 15.18
N VAL A 361 3.69 2.86 15.40
CA VAL A 361 2.76 2.13 16.27
C VAL A 361 3.48 1.59 17.48
N ILE A 362 2.96 1.97 18.65
CA ILE A 362 3.47 1.56 19.96
C ILE A 362 2.44 0.70 20.72
N LYS A 363 2.91 -0.16 21.62
CA LYS A 363 2.10 -1.02 22.48
C LYS A 363 2.22 -0.55 23.92
N CYS A 364 1.10 -0.18 24.53
CA CYS A 364 1.04 0.37 25.89
C CYS A 364 -0.11 -0.31 26.63
N ASN A 365 0.18 -1.01 27.73
CA ASN A 365 -0.81 -1.72 28.57
C ASN A 365 -1.77 -2.61 27.75
N ASN A 366 -1.21 -3.34 26.78
CA ASN A 366 -1.86 -4.18 25.76
C ASN A 366 -2.75 -3.46 24.72
N GLU A 367 -2.95 -2.15 24.86
CA GLU A 367 -3.56 -1.31 23.83
C GLU A 367 -2.52 -0.92 22.76
N TYR A 368 -2.99 -0.63 21.55
CA TYR A 368 -2.17 -0.26 20.39
C TYR A 368 -2.42 1.19 20.01
N ILE A 369 -1.34 1.95 19.90
CA ILE A 369 -1.35 3.41 19.79
C ILE A 369 -0.67 3.79 18.47
N ASN A 370 -1.46 4.23 17.50
CA ASN A 370 -0.98 4.72 16.20
C ASN A 370 -0.71 6.23 16.29
N ILE A 371 0.55 6.62 16.10
CA ILE A 371 1.09 7.97 16.25
C ILE A 371 1.49 8.47 14.87
N ILE A 372 0.95 9.63 14.48
CA ILE A 372 1.25 10.27 13.19
C ILE A 372 2.04 11.54 13.45
N ILE A 373 3.25 11.63 12.86
CA ILE A 373 4.13 12.80 12.89
C ILE A 373 4.14 13.42 11.49
N ASN A 374 3.60 14.64 11.36
CA ASN A 374 3.58 15.35 10.08
C ASN A 374 4.87 16.12 9.79
N ASN A 375 5.03 16.62 8.55
CA ASN A 375 6.20 17.40 8.10
C ASN A 375 6.57 18.63 8.98
N ASN A 376 5.66 19.12 9.82
CA ASN A 376 5.91 20.21 10.76
C ASN A 376 6.41 19.74 12.14
N PHE A 377 6.62 18.44 12.32
CA PHE A 377 6.93 17.77 13.60
C PHE A 377 5.84 17.95 14.66
N GLU A 378 4.61 18.17 14.21
CA GLU A 378 3.41 18.15 15.05
C GLU A 378 2.84 16.73 15.04
N ILE A 379 2.45 16.25 16.23
CA ILE A 379 1.93 14.90 16.43
C ILE A 379 0.44 14.95 16.75
N GLU A 380 -0.33 14.15 16.02
CA GLU A 380 -1.77 13.98 16.24
C GLU A 380 -2.01 12.60 16.88
N TYR A 381 -2.54 12.57 18.11
CA TYR A 381 -3.05 11.37 18.77
C TYR A 381 -4.19 11.73 19.74
N GLU A 382 -5.12 10.79 19.97
CA GLU A 382 -6.32 10.93 20.81
C GLU A 382 -6.60 9.58 21.50
N TYR A 383 -6.90 9.60 22.81
CA TYR A 383 -7.05 8.38 23.63
C TYR A 383 -8.16 8.50 24.67
N GLU A 384 -8.74 7.36 25.09
CA GLU A 384 -9.89 7.32 26.01
C GLU A 384 -9.51 6.88 27.44
N ASN A 385 -8.88 7.78 28.20
CA ASN A 385 -8.81 7.81 29.68
C ASN A 385 -8.25 6.59 30.46
N LYS A 386 -7.96 5.43 29.85
CA LYS A 386 -7.44 4.24 30.55
C LYS A 386 -5.91 4.12 30.54
N THR A 387 -5.27 4.67 29.53
CA THR A 387 -3.84 4.46 29.30
C THR A 387 -3.01 5.43 30.15
N ASN A 388 -2.04 4.88 30.88
CA ASN A 388 -1.18 5.63 31.78
C ASN A 388 -0.13 6.43 30.99
N GLU A 389 -0.11 7.75 31.15
CA GLU A 389 0.80 8.67 30.45
C GLU A 389 2.27 8.29 30.69
N ILE A 390 2.62 7.81 31.89
CA ILE A 390 3.96 7.36 32.27
C ILE A 390 4.46 6.20 31.40
N ASP A 391 3.57 5.33 30.91
CA ASP A 391 3.96 4.16 30.12
C ASP A 391 4.15 4.51 28.64
N ILE A 392 3.34 5.44 28.12
CA ILE A 392 3.58 6.10 26.82
C ILE A 392 4.94 6.81 26.82
N ILE A 393 5.25 7.51 27.92
CA ILE A 393 6.53 8.18 28.18
C ILE A 393 7.72 7.22 28.13
N LYS A 394 7.67 6.10 28.85
CA LYS A 394 8.74 5.08 28.85
C LYS A 394 8.98 4.55 27.43
N THR A 395 7.90 4.32 26.70
CA THR A 395 7.93 3.84 25.32
C THR A 395 8.61 4.83 24.36
N PHE A 396 8.36 6.14 24.50
CA PHE A 396 9.12 7.16 23.76
C PHE A 396 10.61 7.21 24.16
N GLY A 397 10.96 6.86 25.40
CA GLY A 397 12.36 6.70 25.82
C GLY A 397 13.07 5.54 25.13
N THR A 398 12.44 4.36 25.06
CA THR A 398 13.01 3.17 24.39
C THR A 398 13.07 3.33 22.87
N MET A 399 12.15 4.10 22.27
CA MET A 399 12.11 4.42 20.84
C MET A 399 13.40 5.06 20.31
N PHE A 400 14.09 5.84 21.16
CA PHE A 400 15.26 6.64 20.81
C PHE A 400 16.53 6.27 21.57
N ASP A 401 16.56 5.13 22.27
CA ASP A 401 17.73 4.66 23.04
C ASP A 401 18.28 5.74 24.01
N THR A 402 17.39 6.37 24.77
CA THR A 402 17.78 7.31 25.82
C THR A 402 17.88 6.62 27.18
N ASP A 403 19.05 6.68 27.81
CA ASP A 403 19.23 6.28 29.21
C ASP A 403 18.18 6.95 30.10
N SER A 404 17.67 6.24 31.10
CA SER A 404 16.61 6.72 32.00
C SER A 404 16.99 8.01 32.75
N GLU A 405 18.28 8.27 32.98
CA GLU A 405 18.78 9.52 33.57
C GLU A 405 18.50 10.78 32.72
N ASN A 406 18.22 10.61 31.43
CA ASN A 406 17.89 11.69 30.49
C ASN A 406 16.38 11.98 30.38
N LEU A 407 15.53 11.22 31.08
CA LEU A 407 14.10 11.52 31.23
C LEU A 407 13.91 12.49 32.40
N LYS A 408 13.57 13.76 32.11
CA LYS A 408 13.27 14.75 33.17
C LYS A 408 11.80 15.16 33.14
N ILE A 409 11.08 14.70 34.17
CA ILE A 409 9.75 15.18 34.53
C ILE A 409 9.88 16.62 35.07
N LYS A 410 8.94 17.49 34.71
CA LYS A 410 8.86 18.88 35.22
C LYS A 410 7.49 19.13 35.83
N GLU A 411 7.41 18.90 37.13
CA GLU A 411 6.17 19.02 37.91
C GLU A 411 5.63 20.47 37.90
N ASP A 412 6.51 21.47 37.85
CA ASP A 412 6.16 22.91 37.81
C ASP A 412 5.67 23.46 36.45
N SER A 413 5.34 22.61 35.47
CA SER A 413 4.92 23.10 34.14
C SER A 413 3.94 22.18 33.42
N ASN A 414 3.00 22.78 32.66
CA ASN A 414 2.10 22.07 31.73
C ASN A 414 2.85 21.38 30.56
N ASP A 415 4.19 21.40 30.55
CA ASP A 415 5.10 20.61 29.73
C ASP A 415 5.58 19.41 30.59
N ILE A 416 4.90 18.26 30.48
CA ILE A 416 4.96 17.16 31.46
C ILE A 416 6.38 16.54 31.57
N ILE A 417 7.05 16.32 30.44
CA ILE A 417 8.41 15.76 30.35
C ILE A 417 9.23 16.46 29.26
N GLU A 418 10.54 16.56 29.52
CA GLU A 418 11.57 16.84 28.52
C GLU A 418 12.51 15.61 28.38
N ILE A 419 12.32 14.82 27.32
CA ILE A 419 13.26 13.75 26.95
C ILE A 419 14.50 14.40 26.31
N LYS A 420 15.71 13.97 26.67
CA LYS A 420 16.96 14.46 26.05
C LYS A 420 17.77 13.35 25.39
N ASN A 421 17.53 13.07 24.11
CA ASN A 421 18.63 12.58 23.26
C ASN A 421 19.42 13.80 22.73
N LYS A 422 20.67 13.61 22.31
CA LYS A 422 21.65 14.66 21.99
C LYS A 422 21.12 15.73 21.02
N ASP A 423 20.27 15.33 20.06
CA ASP A 423 19.65 16.22 19.07
C ASP A 423 18.11 16.34 19.17
N ILE A 424 17.44 15.55 20.01
CA ILE A 424 15.97 15.43 20.04
C ILE A 424 15.43 15.77 21.44
N PHE A 425 14.57 16.79 21.53
CA PHE A 425 13.66 16.97 22.65
C PHE A 425 12.25 16.54 22.27
N ILE A 426 11.57 15.88 23.20
CA ILE A 426 10.13 15.63 23.13
C ILE A 426 9.49 16.34 24.31
N THR A 427 8.50 17.18 24.03
CA THR A 427 7.71 17.92 25.02
C THR A 427 6.27 17.44 24.96
N LEU A 428 5.75 16.94 26.07
CA LEU A 428 4.39 16.41 26.17
C LEU A 428 3.46 17.42 26.85
N LYS A 429 2.29 17.68 26.25
CA LYS A 429 1.25 18.54 26.82
C LYS A 429 -0.08 17.82 26.83
N ASP A 430 -0.60 17.48 28.01
CA ASP A 430 -2.01 17.12 28.13
C ASP A 430 -2.86 18.38 27.95
N ARG A 431 -3.53 18.48 26.80
CA ARG A 431 -4.64 19.42 26.62
C ARG A 431 -5.95 18.71 26.96
N LYS A 432 -6.34 18.77 28.23
CA LYS A 432 -7.71 18.51 28.67
C LYS A 432 -8.64 19.48 27.95
N SER A 433 -9.48 18.97 27.05
CA SER A 433 -10.52 19.75 26.40
C SER A 433 -11.89 19.16 26.73
N ILE A 434 -12.76 19.97 27.33
CA ILE A 434 -14.12 19.58 27.65
C ILE A 434 -14.96 19.68 26.38
N GLY A 435 -15.32 18.54 25.80
CA GLY A 435 -16.28 18.48 24.71
C GLY A 435 -17.71 18.41 25.23
N LEU A 436 -18.57 19.25 24.70
CA LEU A 436 -20.02 19.15 24.88
C LEU A 436 -20.52 18.04 23.93
N TYR A 437 -21.12 17.00 24.50
CA TYR A 437 -21.83 15.97 23.76
C TYR A 437 -23.30 15.94 24.18
N GLY A 438 -24.18 16.06 23.21
CA GLY A 438 -25.62 16.10 23.45
C GLY A 438 -26.40 15.92 22.15
N TYR A 439 -27.69 16.24 22.20
CA TYR A 439 -28.56 16.16 21.05
C TYR A 439 -29.56 17.31 21.00
N PHE A 440 -30.11 17.55 19.82
CA PHE A 440 -31.32 18.35 19.64
C PHE A 440 -32.24 17.66 18.64
N ASP A 441 -33.54 17.94 18.74
CA ASP A 441 -34.55 17.34 17.88
C ASP A 441 -35.07 18.39 16.89
N ILE A 442 -35.05 18.09 15.59
CA ILE A 442 -35.65 18.92 14.55
C ILE A 442 -36.99 18.31 14.17
N LYS A 443 -38.07 19.08 14.29
CA LYS A 443 -39.41 18.67 13.86
C LYS A 443 -39.77 19.27 12.50
N PHE A 444 -40.22 18.39 11.61
CA PHE A 444 -40.60 18.67 10.24
C PHE A 444 -42.14 18.72 10.12
N ASP A 445 -42.77 19.89 10.17
CA ASP A 445 -44.23 19.99 10.35
C ASP A 445 -45.09 19.61 9.10
N LYS A 446 -44.49 19.31 7.93
CA LYS A 446 -45.25 19.05 6.68
C LYS A 446 -44.72 17.98 5.71
N LYS A 447 -43.43 17.62 5.76
CA LYS A 447 -42.79 16.62 4.90
C LYS A 447 -41.92 15.71 5.77
N PRO A 448 -41.92 14.38 5.58
CA PRO A 448 -41.02 13.51 6.35
C PRO A 448 -39.56 13.77 5.98
N PHE A 449 -38.63 13.34 6.83
CA PHE A 449 -37.23 13.28 6.47
C PHE A 449 -36.94 12.09 5.55
N ASN A 450 -36.46 12.35 4.34
CA ASN A 450 -36.03 11.40 3.34
C ASN A 450 -34.53 11.63 3.10
N LYS A 451 -33.71 10.63 3.44
CA LYS A 451 -32.25 10.73 3.31
C LYS A 451 -31.80 11.04 1.87
N TYR A 452 -32.46 10.49 0.85
CA TYR A 452 -32.08 10.68 -0.55
C TYR A 452 -32.32 12.12 -1.01
N VAL A 453 -33.44 12.73 -0.60
CA VAL A 453 -33.73 14.15 -0.85
C VAL A 453 -32.70 15.05 -0.15
N MET A 454 -32.20 14.66 1.02
CA MET A 454 -31.12 15.39 1.70
C MET A 454 -29.75 15.14 1.04
N SER A 455 -29.45 13.93 0.55
CA SER A 455 -28.22 13.63 -0.20
C SER A 455 -28.14 14.42 -1.50
N ASP A 456 -29.23 14.43 -2.27
CA ASP A 456 -29.35 15.24 -3.49
C ASP A 456 -29.17 16.73 -3.20
N LEU A 457 -29.85 17.26 -2.18
CA LEU A 457 -29.68 18.66 -1.78
C LEU A 457 -28.23 18.98 -1.36
N ILE A 458 -27.53 18.04 -0.72
CA ILE A 458 -26.11 18.20 -0.33
C ILE A 458 -25.17 18.15 -1.54
N MET A 459 -25.50 17.39 -2.59
CA MET A 459 -24.66 17.27 -3.79
C MET A 459 -24.93 18.36 -4.82
N ASN A 460 -26.21 18.67 -5.07
CA ASN A 460 -26.68 19.45 -6.21
C ASN A 460 -27.12 20.89 -5.85
N ASN A 461 -27.20 21.27 -4.57
CA ASN A 461 -27.52 22.65 -4.16
C ASN A 461 -26.29 23.37 -3.60
N ASN A 462 -25.75 24.33 -4.37
CA ASN A 462 -24.57 25.13 -4.03
C ASN A 462 -24.68 25.92 -2.70
N LEU A 463 -25.88 26.11 -2.14
CA LEU A 463 -26.04 26.74 -0.82
C LEU A 463 -25.91 25.73 0.34
N VAL A 464 -26.02 24.44 0.07
CA VAL A 464 -26.03 23.36 1.06
C VAL A 464 -24.72 22.56 1.00
N SER A 465 -24.19 22.27 -0.20
CA SER A 465 -22.86 21.67 -0.38
C SER A 465 -21.73 22.50 0.25
N TYR A 466 -21.90 23.84 0.26
CA TYR A 466 -20.99 24.77 0.94
C TYR A 466 -20.88 24.55 2.46
N TYR A 467 -21.94 24.02 3.10
CA TYR A 467 -21.99 23.79 4.55
C TYR A 467 -21.98 22.32 4.98
N LEU A 468 -22.37 21.39 4.11
CA LEU A 468 -22.58 19.97 4.44
C LEU A 468 -21.94 19.06 3.39
N THR A 469 -21.40 17.94 3.82
CA THR A 469 -20.91 16.84 2.96
C THR A 469 -21.30 15.48 3.55
N ASN A 470 -21.54 14.50 2.68
CA ASN A 470 -21.85 13.13 3.09
C ASN A 470 -20.58 12.44 3.61
N ASP A 471 -20.63 11.78 4.78
CA ASP A 471 -19.52 10.98 5.29
C ASP A 471 -19.67 9.51 4.86
N GLU A 472 -19.27 9.22 3.63
CA GLU A 472 -19.35 7.88 3.04
C GLU A 472 -18.31 6.90 3.62
N SER A 473 -17.35 7.39 4.42
CA SER A 473 -16.28 6.56 5.01
C SER A 473 -16.78 5.53 6.03
N ARG A 474 -18.04 5.67 6.48
CA ARG A 474 -18.66 4.85 7.53
C ARG A 474 -19.90 4.14 7.00
N LYS A 475 -19.84 2.81 6.88
CA LYS A 475 -21.03 1.98 6.61
C LYS A 475 -22.04 2.14 7.75
N THR A 476 -23.11 2.89 7.54
CA THR A 476 -24.16 3.12 8.56
C THR A 476 -25.28 2.10 8.49
N ASP A 477 -25.88 1.80 9.66
CA ASP A 477 -27.17 1.10 9.73
C ASP A 477 -28.24 1.86 8.93
N LYS A 478 -29.23 1.14 8.38
CA LYS A 478 -30.36 1.74 7.60
C LYS A 478 -31.10 2.91 8.29
N LYS A 479 -30.95 3.08 9.61
CA LYS A 479 -31.59 4.11 10.45
C LYS A 479 -30.68 5.30 10.82
N LYS A 480 -29.42 5.31 10.37
CA LYS A 480 -28.43 6.36 10.69
C LYS A 480 -27.91 7.01 9.41
N TYR A 481 -27.83 8.33 9.41
CA TYR A 481 -27.24 9.12 8.33
C TYR A 481 -26.21 10.07 8.95
N ILE A 482 -24.94 9.97 8.53
CA ILE A 482 -23.83 10.79 9.05
C ILE A 482 -23.51 11.85 8.01
N ILE A 483 -23.42 13.09 8.47
CA ILE A 483 -23.10 14.26 7.66
C ILE A 483 -22.01 15.04 8.37
N GLN A 484 -21.05 15.54 7.61
CA GLN A 484 -20.01 16.45 8.09
C GLN A 484 -20.42 17.89 7.79
N TYR A 485 -20.41 18.74 8.82
CA TYR A 485 -20.56 20.19 8.68
C TYR A 485 -19.21 20.85 8.42
N ASN A 486 -19.14 21.57 7.29
CA ASN A 486 -17.96 22.25 6.77
C ASN A 486 -18.07 23.74 7.07
N ASP A 487 -17.42 24.15 8.16
CA ASP A 487 -17.24 25.55 8.56
C ASP A 487 -15.74 25.73 8.76
N MET A 488 -15.14 26.71 8.09
CA MET A 488 -13.68 26.84 7.90
C MET A 488 -12.83 26.78 9.19
N LYS A 489 -13.46 26.90 10.35
CA LYS A 489 -12.82 26.95 11.68
C LYS A 489 -13.08 25.71 12.56
N ASN A 490 -14.13 24.91 12.29
CA ASN A 490 -14.52 23.78 13.16
C ASN A 490 -15.25 22.68 12.37
N LYS A 491 -14.63 21.50 12.22
CA LYS A 491 -15.29 20.29 11.74
C LYS A 491 -16.26 19.77 12.80
N ILE A 492 -17.56 19.74 12.48
CA ILE A 492 -18.59 19.15 13.33
C ILE A 492 -19.16 17.93 12.60
N THR A 493 -18.88 16.73 13.13
CA THR A 493 -19.57 15.51 12.70
C THR A 493 -20.86 15.37 13.49
N PHE A 494 -21.97 15.09 12.80
CA PHE A 494 -23.24 14.83 13.45
C PHE A 494 -23.94 13.61 12.86
N GLN A 495 -24.77 12.96 13.68
CA GLN A 495 -25.56 11.81 13.26
C GLN A 495 -27.04 12.17 13.30
N MET A 496 -27.71 12.06 12.16
CA MET A 496 -29.16 12.06 12.04
C MET A 496 -29.70 10.65 12.29
N SER A 497 -30.72 10.54 13.14
CA SER A 497 -31.59 9.37 13.25
C SER A 497 -33.06 9.81 13.27
N THR A 498 -33.88 9.20 12.42
CA THR A 498 -35.32 9.47 12.38
C THR A 498 -36.03 8.81 13.56
N GLN A 499 -36.87 9.59 14.22
CA GLN A 499 -37.89 9.13 15.15
C GLN A 499 -39.25 9.53 14.52
N ASP A 500 -40.06 8.52 14.22
CA ASP A 500 -41.42 8.66 13.68
C ASP A 500 -41.50 9.45 12.34
N ASN A 501 -40.43 9.41 11.53
CA ASN A 501 -40.21 10.09 10.23
C ASN A 501 -40.37 11.62 10.20
N ILE A 502 -40.87 12.23 11.27
CA ILE A 502 -41.21 13.66 11.42
C ILE A 502 -40.23 14.36 12.38
N ILE A 503 -39.57 13.61 13.26
CA ILE A 503 -38.53 14.12 14.16
C ILE A 503 -37.19 13.54 13.71
N VAL A 504 -36.19 14.40 13.50
CA VAL A 504 -34.80 13.95 13.35
C VAL A 504 -34.04 14.34 14.61
N ARG A 505 -33.56 13.33 15.33
CA ARG A 505 -32.61 13.54 16.44
C ARG A 505 -31.21 13.72 15.88
N MET A 506 -30.57 14.80 16.33
CA MET A 506 -29.25 15.26 15.91
C MET A 506 -28.27 15.06 17.05
N SER A 507 -27.48 13.99 17.02
CA SER A 507 -26.36 13.83 17.97
C SER A 507 -25.16 14.65 17.49
N ILE A 508 -24.61 15.51 18.34
CA ILE A 508 -23.54 16.47 18.01
C ILE A 508 -22.47 16.53 19.11
N SER A 509 -21.21 16.64 18.68
CA SER A 509 -20.07 17.00 19.53
C SER A 509 -19.47 18.35 19.12
N SER A 510 -19.12 19.19 20.09
CA SER A 510 -18.32 20.40 19.87
C SER A 510 -17.59 20.84 21.12
N ARG A 511 -16.50 21.61 20.98
CA ARG A 511 -15.78 22.22 22.11
C ARG A 511 -16.43 23.51 22.63
N ILE A 512 -17.36 24.10 21.89
CA ILE A 512 -17.94 25.42 22.20
C ILE A 512 -19.45 25.42 21.94
N LEU A 513 -20.27 25.77 22.93
CA LEU A 513 -21.73 25.82 22.79
C LEU A 513 -22.18 26.73 21.63
N ARG A 514 -21.55 27.91 21.50
CA ARG A 514 -21.77 28.87 20.41
C ARG A 514 -21.59 28.30 19.00
N ASN A 515 -20.74 27.26 18.84
CA ASN A 515 -20.61 26.56 17.55
C ASN A 515 -21.81 25.65 17.29
N ILE A 516 -22.35 25.00 18.33
CA ILE A 516 -23.58 24.19 18.26
C ILE A 516 -24.76 25.11 17.92
N GLU A 517 -24.90 26.27 18.57
CA GLU A 517 -25.94 27.26 18.27
C GLU A 517 -25.85 27.80 16.83
N ARG A 518 -24.64 28.13 16.36
CA ARG A 518 -24.40 28.57 14.98
C ARG A 518 -24.79 27.48 13.97
N PHE A 519 -24.40 26.24 14.24
CA PHE A 519 -24.77 25.07 13.44
C PHE A 519 -26.28 24.82 13.43
N MET A 520 -26.96 24.88 14.58
CA MET A 520 -28.42 24.74 14.69
C MET A 520 -29.16 25.79 13.85
N ASN A 521 -28.69 27.04 13.86
CA ASN A 521 -29.24 28.12 13.05
C ASN A 521 -29.05 27.85 11.54
N ILE A 522 -27.83 27.53 11.10
CA ILE A 522 -27.52 27.21 9.69
C ILE A 522 -28.33 25.99 9.23
N LEU A 523 -28.37 24.91 10.02
CA LEU A 523 -29.14 23.72 9.70
C LEU A 523 -30.65 24.01 9.63
N SER A 524 -31.20 24.88 10.47
CA SER A 524 -32.62 25.29 10.38
C SER A 524 -32.96 25.89 9.00
N LYS A 525 -32.03 26.63 8.39
CA LYS A 525 -32.16 27.20 7.05
C LYS A 525 -31.96 26.17 5.95
N ILE A 526 -31.06 25.20 6.13
CA ILE A 526 -30.93 24.05 5.22
C ILE A 526 -32.20 23.20 5.24
N VAL A 527 -32.82 22.98 6.41
CA VAL A 527 -34.11 22.30 6.53
C VAL A 527 -35.24 23.11 5.88
N MET A 528 -35.19 24.44 5.90
CA MET A 528 -36.10 25.28 5.10
C MET A 528 -35.92 25.13 3.59
N LEU A 529 -34.69 24.98 3.08
CA LEU A 529 -34.43 24.68 1.66
C LEU A 529 -34.93 23.28 1.30
N TYR A 530 -34.61 22.28 2.12
CA TYR A 530 -35.10 20.91 2.01
C TYR A 530 -36.64 20.89 1.92
N MET A 531 -37.35 21.59 2.81
CA MET A 531 -38.81 21.70 2.78
C MET A 531 -39.37 22.35 1.51
N LYS A 532 -38.59 23.23 0.86
CA LYS A 532 -38.99 23.92 -0.39
C LYS A 532 -38.75 23.05 -1.62
N GLU A 533 -37.62 22.37 -1.70
CA GLU A 533 -37.27 21.52 -2.85
C GLU A 533 -37.76 20.08 -2.73
N TYR A 534 -38.28 19.66 -1.57
CA TYR A 534 -38.70 18.27 -1.30
C TYR A 534 -39.56 17.68 -2.42
N ASP A 535 -40.61 18.38 -2.86
CA ASP A 535 -41.51 17.86 -3.89
C ASP A 535 -40.84 17.82 -5.27
N ASN A 536 -39.95 18.76 -5.58
CA ASN A 536 -39.21 18.76 -6.85
C ASN A 536 -38.27 17.55 -6.92
N ILE A 537 -37.48 17.35 -5.88
CA ILE A 537 -36.48 16.27 -5.80
C ILE A 537 -37.16 14.90 -5.63
N ASN A 538 -38.16 14.78 -4.76
CA ASN A 538 -38.86 13.52 -4.55
C ASN A 538 -39.67 13.10 -5.79
N ASN A 539 -40.25 14.04 -6.54
CA ASN A 539 -40.91 13.70 -7.80
C ASN A 539 -39.89 13.21 -8.83
N LEU A 540 -38.77 13.95 -9.01
CA LEU A 540 -37.69 13.58 -9.92
C LEU A 540 -37.20 12.15 -9.67
N TYR A 541 -36.83 11.79 -8.44
CA TYR A 541 -36.37 10.43 -8.15
C TYR A 541 -37.48 9.36 -8.19
N SER A 542 -38.75 9.72 -8.00
CA SER A 542 -39.87 8.76 -8.11
C SER A 542 -40.16 8.27 -9.53
N GLU A 543 -39.55 8.87 -10.56
CA GLU A 543 -39.60 8.38 -11.93
C GLU A 543 -38.57 7.27 -12.21
N TYR A 544 -37.47 7.21 -11.44
CA TYR A 544 -36.33 6.28 -11.67
C TYR A 544 -36.16 5.23 -10.56
N ILE A 545 -36.68 5.50 -9.37
CA ILE A 545 -36.56 4.65 -8.19
C ILE A 545 -37.94 4.56 -7.56
N ASP A 546 -38.37 3.35 -7.24
CA ASP A 546 -39.63 3.09 -6.53
C ASP A 546 -39.48 3.50 -5.05
N ILE A 547 -39.45 4.81 -4.80
CA ILE A 547 -39.44 5.41 -3.47
C ILE A 547 -40.85 5.32 -2.89
N GLU A 548 -41.28 4.10 -2.55
CA GLU A 548 -42.24 3.91 -1.47
C GLU A 548 -41.64 4.54 -0.20
N ILE A 549 -41.95 5.81 0.00
CA ILE A 549 -41.95 6.40 1.35
C ILE A 549 -42.75 5.42 2.21
N GLU A 550 -42.15 4.92 3.29
CA GLU A 550 -42.81 4.08 4.29
C GLU A 550 -43.93 4.89 4.99
N LYS A 551 -45.04 5.05 4.28
CA LYS A 551 -46.36 5.17 4.88
C LYS A 551 -46.54 3.90 5.69
N GLU A 552 -46.80 4.05 6.99
CA GLU A 552 -47.21 2.91 7.80
C GLU A 552 -48.55 2.41 7.26
N LYS A 553 -48.48 1.43 6.36
CA LYS A 553 -49.62 0.62 5.94
C LYS A 553 -50.08 -0.12 7.21
N GLU A 554 -51.22 0.28 7.77
CA GLU A 554 -52.01 -0.62 8.62
C GLU A 554 -52.11 -1.95 7.85
N LYS A 555 -51.71 -3.06 8.47
CA LYS A 555 -51.25 -4.25 7.75
C LYS A 555 -52.40 -5.05 7.13
N GLU A 556 -52.94 -4.57 6.02
CA GLU A 556 -53.52 -5.40 4.97
C GLU A 556 -52.39 -6.23 4.34
N LYS A 557 -52.11 -7.37 4.97
CA LYS A 557 -51.48 -8.51 4.29
C LYS A 557 -52.51 -9.08 3.31
N ASP A 558 -52.09 -9.43 2.09
CA ASP A 558 -52.64 -10.58 1.34
C ASP A 558 -51.84 -10.87 0.04
N ASP A 559 -51.49 -9.84 -0.74
CA ASP A 559 -51.13 -10.04 -2.16
C ASP A 559 -49.76 -10.69 -2.47
N GLU A 560 -48.77 -10.62 -1.57
CA GLU A 560 -47.43 -11.20 -1.83
C GLU A 560 -47.46 -12.75 -1.80
N CYS A 561 -48.43 -13.34 -1.10
CA CYS A 561 -48.58 -14.79 -0.96
C CYS A 561 -48.94 -15.52 -2.27
N ILE A 562 -49.57 -14.84 -3.23
CA ILE A 562 -50.19 -15.49 -4.40
C ILE A 562 -49.17 -15.77 -5.51
N LYS A 563 -48.21 -14.85 -5.74
CA LYS A 563 -47.27 -14.92 -6.87
C LYS A 563 -46.35 -16.15 -6.84
N LEU A 564 -45.99 -16.63 -5.65
CA LEU A 564 -45.11 -17.79 -5.45
C LEU A 564 -45.77 -19.16 -5.77
N LEU A 565 -47.08 -19.21 -6.03
CA LEU A 565 -47.80 -20.46 -6.32
C LEU A 565 -48.32 -20.54 -7.77
N THR A 566 -48.06 -19.54 -8.62
CA THR A 566 -48.59 -19.45 -9.98
C THR A 566 -47.63 -19.86 -11.10
N GLY A 567 -46.42 -20.35 -10.79
CA GLY A 567 -45.45 -20.85 -11.78
C GLY A 567 -45.94 -22.06 -12.60
N GLY A 568 -46.98 -22.76 -12.14
CA GLY A 568 -47.68 -23.79 -12.88
C GLY A 568 -49.04 -23.31 -13.40
N ASN A 569 -49.35 -23.59 -14.67
CA ASN A 569 -50.60 -23.23 -15.36
C ASN A 569 -51.88 -23.88 -14.76
N CYS A 570 -52.31 -23.42 -13.57
CA CYS A 570 -53.53 -23.83 -12.88
C CYS A 570 -54.65 -22.79 -13.10
N ARG A 571 -55.78 -23.21 -13.68
CA ARG A 571 -56.88 -22.30 -14.09
C ARG A 571 -57.74 -21.75 -12.95
N LYS A 572 -57.52 -22.18 -11.70
CA LYS A 572 -58.24 -21.71 -10.50
C LYS A 572 -57.24 -21.63 -9.34
N PRO A 573 -56.65 -20.44 -9.05
CA PRO A 573 -55.60 -20.33 -8.05
C PRO A 573 -56.09 -20.73 -6.65
N SER A 574 -55.15 -21.28 -5.87
CA SER A 574 -55.28 -21.49 -4.43
C SER A 574 -55.60 -20.18 -3.73
N ILE A 575 -56.32 -20.25 -2.61
CA ILE A 575 -56.54 -19.09 -1.73
C ILE A 575 -55.99 -19.36 -0.35
N GLU A 576 -55.44 -18.30 0.27
CA GLU A 576 -55.19 -18.28 1.70
C GLU A 576 -56.53 -18.35 2.45
N LYS A 577 -56.52 -19.04 3.60
CA LYS A 577 -57.72 -19.42 4.35
C LYS A 577 -57.52 -19.19 5.84
N SER A 578 -58.53 -18.61 6.49
CA SER A 578 -58.53 -18.49 7.95
C SER A 578 -58.56 -19.88 8.61
N GLU A 579 -58.05 -20.00 9.84
CA GLU A 579 -57.90 -21.32 10.49
C GLU A 579 -59.20 -22.11 10.61
N LYS A 580 -60.34 -21.43 10.76
CA LYS A 580 -61.66 -22.07 10.77
C LYS A 580 -61.98 -22.71 9.42
N GLU A 581 -61.73 -22.00 8.33
CA GLU A 581 -62.01 -22.50 6.97
C GLU A 581 -60.97 -23.55 6.52
N VAL A 582 -59.76 -23.51 7.09
CA VAL A 582 -58.76 -24.59 7.00
C VAL A 582 -59.28 -25.86 7.66
N ILE A 583 -59.88 -25.76 8.86
CA ILE A 583 -60.53 -26.89 9.52
C ILE A 583 -61.71 -27.41 8.69
N ASP A 584 -62.59 -26.52 8.20
CA ASP A 584 -63.72 -26.89 7.34
C ASP A 584 -63.26 -27.58 6.02
N ALA A 585 -62.10 -27.17 5.48
CA ALA A 585 -61.49 -27.80 4.30
C ALA A 585 -60.91 -29.19 4.59
N LEU A 586 -60.23 -29.37 5.73
CA LEU A 586 -59.73 -30.67 6.19
C LEU A 586 -60.88 -31.65 6.47
N LEU A 587 -61.96 -31.17 7.10
CA LEU A 587 -63.20 -31.94 7.31
C LEU A 587 -63.90 -32.28 5.98
N SER A 588 -63.66 -31.48 4.93
CA SER A 588 -64.10 -31.73 3.56
C SER A 588 -63.11 -32.58 2.73
N ASN A 589 -62.14 -33.23 3.39
CA ASN A 589 -61.14 -34.11 2.78
C ASN A 589 -60.19 -33.42 1.75
N LYS A 590 -60.04 -32.09 1.80
CA LYS A 590 -59.02 -31.37 1.03
C LYS A 590 -57.69 -31.30 1.79
N GLN A 591 -56.59 -31.26 1.05
CA GLN A 591 -55.27 -30.99 1.63
C GLN A 591 -55.01 -29.48 1.74
N VAL A 592 -54.18 -29.11 2.72
CA VAL A 592 -53.83 -27.73 3.05
C VAL A 592 -52.32 -27.59 2.92
N LEU A 593 -51.86 -26.68 2.06
CA LEU A 593 -50.44 -26.36 1.91
C LEU A 593 -50.08 -25.22 2.87
N ILE A 594 -49.00 -25.35 3.65
CA ILE A 594 -48.58 -24.32 4.62
C ILE A 594 -47.20 -23.79 4.21
N ASN A 595 -47.11 -22.50 3.89
CA ASN A 595 -45.84 -21.84 3.62
C ASN A 595 -45.13 -21.51 4.95
N ARG A 596 -43.89 -21.97 5.10
CA ARG A 596 -43.14 -21.90 6.37
C ARG A 596 -42.54 -20.53 6.67
N LYS A 597 -42.28 -19.69 5.66
CA LYS A 597 -41.68 -18.36 5.88
C LYS A 597 -42.67 -17.34 6.48
N ASN A 598 -43.96 -17.53 6.26
CA ASN A 598 -45.02 -16.60 6.68
C ASN A 598 -46.22 -17.26 7.39
N ASN A 599 -46.23 -18.60 7.51
CA ASN A 599 -47.26 -19.45 8.14
C ASN A 599 -48.65 -19.41 7.45
N CYS A 600 -48.68 -18.97 6.21
CA CYS A 600 -49.87 -18.83 5.37
C CYS A 600 -50.39 -20.20 4.89
N LYS A 601 -51.73 -20.39 4.91
CA LYS A 601 -52.40 -21.70 4.73
C LYS A 601 -53.31 -21.69 3.51
N PHE A 602 -52.97 -22.50 2.50
CA PHE A 602 -53.62 -22.48 1.18
C PHE A 602 -54.47 -23.72 0.92
N VAL A 603 -55.64 -23.51 0.30
CA VAL A 603 -56.58 -24.57 -0.11
C VAL A 603 -57.02 -24.35 -1.56
N CYS A 604 -57.25 -25.43 -2.32
CA CYS A 604 -57.81 -25.32 -3.67
C CYS A 604 -59.26 -24.79 -3.64
N LYS A 605 -59.54 -23.78 -4.47
CA LYS A 605 -60.89 -23.22 -4.68
C LYS A 605 -61.87 -24.22 -5.29
N ASP A 606 -61.39 -25.17 -6.08
CA ASP A 606 -62.23 -26.16 -6.75
C ASP A 606 -62.52 -27.37 -5.85
N ASN A 607 -63.72 -27.94 -5.91
CA ASN A 607 -64.14 -29.03 -5.01
C ASN A 607 -63.76 -30.42 -5.54
N ASP A 608 -63.54 -30.56 -6.85
CA ASP A 608 -63.08 -31.81 -7.45
C ASP A 608 -61.57 -32.04 -7.27
N PHE A 609 -60.86 -31.06 -6.70
CA PHE A 609 -59.40 -31.04 -6.52
C PHE A 609 -59.03 -31.04 -5.03
N ILE A 610 -58.36 -32.10 -4.60
CA ILE A 610 -57.93 -32.31 -3.20
C ILE A 610 -56.67 -31.51 -2.87
N TYR A 611 -55.74 -31.41 -3.83
CA TYR A 611 -54.41 -30.81 -3.64
C TYR A 611 -54.34 -29.41 -4.27
N PRO A 612 -53.84 -28.37 -3.56
CA PRO A 612 -53.61 -27.06 -4.16
C PRO A 612 -52.50 -27.12 -5.23
N GLY A 613 -52.72 -26.47 -6.39
CA GLY A 613 -51.70 -26.24 -7.43
C GLY A 613 -51.57 -27.28 -8.56
N VAL A 614 -52.08 -28.51 -8.42
CA VAL A 614 -51.93 -29.57 -9.45
C VAL A 614 -52.97 -29.49 -10.57
N LYS A 615 -52.60 -29.92 -11.79
CA LYS A 615 -53.46 -29.89 -12.99
C LYS A 615 -54.51 -31.01 -13.09
N ASP A 616 -54.20 -32.21 -12.62
CA ASP A 616 -55.05 -33.41 -12.76
C ASP A 616 -55.09 -34.17 -11.42
N ASN A 617 -56.26 -34.24 -10.77
CA ASN A 617 -56.43 -34.88 -9.46
C ASN A 617 -56.60 -36.42 -9.56
N LYS A 618 -55.76 -37.10 -10.36
CA LYS A 618 -55.77 -38.56 -10.52
C LYS A 618 -54.66 -39.21 -9.67
N PRO A 619 -54.96 -40.16 -8.78
CA PRO A 619 -53.94 -40.88 -8.03
C PRO A 619 -53.18 -41.85 -8.93
N CYS A 620 -51.99 -41.45 -9.40
CA CYS A 620 -51.15 -42.29 -10.24
C CYS A 620 -50.46 -43.41 -9.42
N CYS A 621 -51.08 -44.58 -9.42
CA CYS A 621 -50.41 -45.88 -9.55
C CYS A 621 -49.37 -46.35 -8.49
N TYR A 622 -49.39 -45.90 -7.23
CA TYR A 622 -48.61 -46.57 -6.17
C TYR A 622 -49.25 -47.88 -5.69
N LYS A 623 -48.74 -49.01 -6.22
CA LYS A 623 -49.22 -50.37 -5.95
C LYS A 623 -48.19 -51.27 -5.24
N THR A 624 -47.53 -50.75 -4.21
CA THR A 624 -46.66 -51.53 -3.31
C THR A 624 -46.92 -51.19 -1.84
N LYS A 625 -46.79 -52.20 -0.96
CA LYS A 625 -47.14 -52.09 0.47
C LYS A 625 -45.97 -51.55 1.29
N LYS A 626 -46.05 -50.30 1.73
CA LYS A 626 -45.51 -49.80 3.02
C LYS A 626 -46.15 -48.43 3.32
N THR A 627 -46.44 -48.16 4.59
CA THR A 627 -47.13 -46.93 5.03
C THR A 627 -46.12 -45.79 5.24
N PRO A 628 -46.23 -44.65 4.53
CA PRO A 628 -45.38 -43.49 4.79
C PRO A 628 -45.83 -42.74 6.06
N LYS A 629 -44.88 -42.16 6.79
CA LYS A 629 -45.14 -41.15 7.82
C LYS A 629 -45.40 -39.79 7.13
N PRO A 630 -46.19 -38.87 7.72
CA PRO A 630 -46.44 -37.57 7.12
C PRO A 630 -45.30 -36.57 7.42
N GLY A 631 -44.61 -36.11 6.37
CA GLY A 631 -43.67 -34.99 6.47
C GLY A 631 -42.71 -34.92 5.28
N TYR A 632 -42.46 -33.70 4.81
CA TYR A 632 -41.38 -33.31 3.89
C TYR A 632 -41.30 -34.04 2.55
N ILE A 633 -41.83 -33.39 1.51
CA ILE A 633 -41.32 -33.54 0.14
C ILE A 633 -41.02 -32.13 -0.35
N ILE A 634 -39.75 -31.87 -0.67
CA ILE A 634 -39.35 -30.79 -1.57
C ILE A 634 -39.44 -31.39 -2.98
N PHE A 635 -40.00 -30.64 -3.92
CA PHE A 635 -39.98 -31.00 -5.34
C PHE A 635 -39.01 -30.07 -6.04
N ASP A 636 -37.77 -30.52 -6.17
CA ASP A 636 -36.82 -29.93 -7.12
C ASP A 636 -37.19 -30.34 -8.56
N SER A 637 -36.76 -29.50 -9.52
CA SER A 637 -36.77 -29.68 -10.99
C SER A 637 -37.86 -30.58 -11.62
N VAL A 638 -38.92 -29.97 -12.15
CA VAL A 638 -39.81 -30.60 -13.14
C VAL A 638 -39.18 -30.54 -14.54
N GLU A 639 -38.11 -31.33 -14.77
CA GLU A 639 -37.32 -31.25 -16.02
C GLU A 639 -37.13 -32.59 -16.75
N GLU A 640 -37.20 -33.75 -16.07
CA GLU A 640 -36.97 -35.08 -16.69
C GLU A 640 -38.05 -35.54 -17.71
N TYR A 641 -39.15 -34.81 -17.88
CA TYR A 641 -40.34 -35.31 -18.59
C TYR A 641 -40.54 -34.81 -20.03
N LYS A 642 -39.47 -34.42 -20.75
CA LYS A 642 -39.55 -33.93 -22.14
C LYS A 642 -38.67 -34.65 -23.19
N ASN A 643 -37.68 -35.45 -22.81
CA ASN A 643 -36.81 -36.15 -23.77
C ASN A 643 -37.17 -37.63 -23.98
N TYR A 644 -38.47 -37.94 -24.10
CA TYR A 644 -38.92 -39.34 -24.29
C TYR A 644 -40.04 -39.55 -25.34
N GLU A 645 -40.02 -38.82 -26.46
CA GLU A 645 -40.77 -39.20 -27.66
C GLU A 645 -40.24 -38.52 -28.94
N TYR A 646 -39.29 -39.14 -29.67
CA TYR A 646 -39.13 -39.01 -31.14
C TYR A 646 -38.08 -39.98 -31.74
N LYS A 647 -38.31 -41.30 -31.63
CA LYS A 647 -37.64 -42.33 -32.46
C LYS A 647 -38.57 -43.51 -32.75
N LYS A 648 -39.30 -43.43 -33.87
CA LYS A 648 -39.80 -44.56 -34.69
C LYS A 648 -40.61 -44.04 -35.87
N GLU A 649 -40.05 -44.17 -37.07
CA GLU A 649 -40.58 -44.94 -38.22
C GLU A 649 -39.54 -44.84 -39.36
N ASP A 650 -39.78 -45.52 -40.49
CA ASP A 650 -38.93 -45.55 -41.69
C ASP A 650 -37.51 -46.16 -41.55
N GLU A 651 -37.43 -47.40 -41.07
CA GLU A 651 -36.42 -48.37 -41.54
C GLU A 651 -37.12 -49.52 -42.30
N ASP A 652 -37.18 -49.43 -43.64
CA ASP A 652 -37.31 -50.57 -44.56
C ASP A 652 -36.96 -50.13 -46.01
N GLU A 653 -36.46 -51.06 -46.83
CA GLU A 653 -36.07 -50.97 -48.27
C GLU A 653 -34.73 -50.27 -48.68
N GLU A 654 -34.18 -50.75 -49.82
CA GLU A 654 -32.96 -50.31 -50.56
C GLU A 654 -31.53 -50.52 -49.95
N GLU A 655 -31.25 -51.71 -49.39
CA GLU A 655 -29.89 -52.28 -49.52
C GLU A 655 -29.63 -52.79 -50.96
N ASP A 656 -28.99 -51.99 -51.84
CA ASP A 656 -28.36 -52.58 -53.07
C ASP A 656 -27.30 -51.73 -53.82
N LYS A 657 -26.80 -50.59 -53.28
CA LYS A 657 -25.95 -49.63 -54.04
C LYS A 657 -24.74 -49.07 -53.27
N LYS A 658 -23.84 -49.94 -52.75
CA LYS A 658 -22.73 -49.55 -51.85
C LYS A 658 -21.30 -50.03 -52.21
N GLU A 659 -20.94 -50.15 -53.49
CA GLU A 659 -19.53 -50.38 -53.90
C GLU A 659 -18.84 -49.14 -54.53
N ASP A 660 -19.41 -48.52 -55.58
CA ASP A 660 -18.75 -47.47 -56.37
C ASP A 660 -18.40 -46.16 -55.62
N LYS A 661 -19.00 -45.87 -54.45
CA LYS A 661 -18.77 -44.60 -53.73
C LYS A 661 -17.42 -44.51 -52.99
N LYS A 662 -16.68 -45.62 -52.82
CA LYS A 662 -15.45 -45.65 -52.00
C LYS A 662 -14.21 -44.99 -52.64
N GLU A 663 -14.16 -44.80 -53.95
CA GLU A 663 -13.01 -44.12 -54.61
C GLU A 663 -13.14 -42.59 -54.69
N ILE A 664 -14.36 -42.03 -54.69
CA ILE A 664 -14.56 -40.58 -54.85
C ILE A 664 -14.26 -39.80 -53.56
N ILE A 665 -14.61 -40.36 -52.40
CA ILE A 665 -14.48 -39.69 -51.09
C ILE A 665 -13.02 -39.39 -50.71
N LYS A 666 -12.04 -40.12 -51.28
CA LYS A 666 -10.60 -39.91 -51.04
C LYS A 666 -9.98 -38.72 -51.81
N LYS A 667 -10.76 -37.90 -52.52
CA LYS A 667 -10.24 -36.81 -53.37
C LYS A 667 -10.79 -35.40 -53.09
N SER A 668 -11.56 -35.20 -52.02
CA SER A 668 -12.17 -33.89 -51.73
C SER A 668 -12.03 -33.41 -50.27
N GLN A 669 -11.10 -33.96 -49.49
CA GLN A 669 -10.68 -33.34 -48.22
C GLN A 669 -9.59 -32.30 -48.49
N GLN A 670 -9.97 -31.14 -49.03
CA GLN A 670 -9.11 -29.96 -48.92
C GLN A 670 -9.06 -29.57 -47.44
N LYS A 671 -7.86 -29.57 -46.83
CA LYS A 671 -7.65 -29.06 -45.48
C LYS A 671 -8.07 -27.58 -45.47
N TYR A 672 -9.14 -27.27 -44.74
CA TYR A 672 -9.63 -25.90 -44.62
C TYR A 672 -8.63 -25.09 -43.79
N ILE A 673 -7.95 -24.13 -44.42
CA ILE A 673 -7.00 -23.25 -43.73
C ILE A 673 -7.81 -22.15 -43.05
N MET A 674 -7.67 -22.06 -41.73
CA MET A 674 -8.37 -21.07 -40.92
C MET A 674 -7.73 -19.68 -41.12
N THR A 675 -8.43 -18.79 -41.82
CA THR A 675 -8.01 -17.38 -42.01
C THR A 675 -8.47 -16.47 -40.86
N SER A 676 -9.22 -16.99 -39.90
CA SER A 676 -9.63 -16.29 -38.69
C SER A 676 -8.45 -16.11 -37.73
N ASN A 677 -8.54 -15.10 -36.85
CA ASN A 677 -7.61 -14.87 -35.74
C ASN A 677 -7.88 -15.79 -34.51
N SER A 678 -8.82 -16.73 -34.63
CA SER A 678 -9.31 -17.58 -33.54
C SER A 678 -8.29 -18.61 -33.06
N ILE A 679 -8.50 -19.21 -31.89
CA ILE A 679 -7.69 -20.34 -31.43
C ILE A 679 -7.95 -21.54 -32.35
N LEU A 680 -6.89 -22.21 -32.77
CA LEU A 680 -6.97 -23.41 -33.60
C LEU A 680 -7.07 -24.67 -32.72
N ASP A 681 -7.94 -25.61 -33.10
CA ASP A 681 -7.95 -26.95 -32.49
C ASP A 681 -6.67 -27.73 -32.85
N ASP A 682 -6.38 -28.81 -32.12
CA ASP A 682 -5.15 -29.60 -32.33
C ASP A 682 -5.00 -30.08 -33.79
N ASN A 683 -3.79 -29.89 -34.32
CA ASN A 683 -3.38 -30.13 -35.71
C ASN A 683 -4.13 -29.33 -36.79
N LYS A 684 -4.99 -28.36 -36.44
CA LYS A 684 -5.57 -27.43 -37.45
C LYS A 684 -4.50 -26.43 -37.88
N VAL A 685 -4.58 -25.98 -39.13
CA VAL A 685 -3.63 -25.03 -39.71
C VAL A 685 -4.35 -23.74 -40.08
N GLY A 686 -3.76 -22.62 -39.70
CA GLY A 686 -4.29 -21.30 -39.99
C GLY A 686 -3.24 -20.30 -40.44
N ASP A 687 -3.72 -19.14 -40.88
CA ASP A 687 -2.86 -18.02 -41.24
C ASP A 687 -2.30 -17.32 -39.99
N LEU A 688 -1.07 -16.82 -40.12
CA LEU A 688 -0.47 -15.97 -39.10
C LEU A 688 -1.18 -14.60 -39.02
N PRO A 689 -1.20 -13.96 -37.84
CA PRO A 689 -1.59 -12.55 -37.70
C PRO A 689 -0.81 -11.63 -38.66
N LEU A 690 -1.37 -10.50 -39.10
CA LEU A 690 -0.95 -9.85 -40.35
C LEU A 690 0.47 -9.26 -40.30
N LYS A 691 0.89 -8.63 -39.19
CA LYS A 691 2.24 -8.05 -39.07
C LYS A 691 3.28 -9.18 -39.01
N ILE A 692 3.01 -10.24 -38.25
CA ILE A 692 3.83 -11.46 -38.16
C ILE A 692 3.88 -12.18 -39.51
N LYS A 693 2.74 -12.30 -40.22
CA LYS A 693 2.65 -12.91 -41.55
C LYS A 693 3.51 -12.15 -42.56
N ASN A 694 3.49 -10.83 -42.53
CA ASN A 694 4.33 -10.00 -43.40
C ASN A 694 5.82 -10.18 -43.03
N TYR A 695 6.16 -10.10 -41.74
CA TYR A 695 7.52 -10.31 -41.25
C TYR A 695 8.12 -11.63 -41.75
N PHE A 696 7.41 -12.74 -41.57
CA PHE A 696 7.87 -14.08 -41.95
C PHE A 696 7.90 -14.33 -43.47
N ASN A 697 6.95 -13.79 -44.25
CA ASN A 697 6.82 -14.12 -45.68
C ASN A 697 7.55 -13.17 -46.64
N ASN A 698 8.11 -12.04 -46.18
CA ASN A 698 8.76 -11.03 -47.02
C ASN A 698 9.88 -11.55 -47.94
N ASN A 699 10.51 -12.69 -47.63
CA ASN A 699 11.66 -13.25 -48.37
C ASN A 699 11.43 -14.67 -48.94
N LEU A 700 10.23 -15.24 -48.86
CA LEU A 700 10.00 -16.64 -49.28
C LEU A 700 9.79 -16.84 -50.79
N GLU A 701 10.24 -17.99 -51.31
CA GLU A 701 9.74 -18.52 -52.58
C GLU A 701 8.24 -18.89 -52.48
N ASN A 702 7.47 -18.60 -53.53
CA ASN A 702 6.03 -18.89 -53.68
C ASN A 702 5.56 -20.33 -53.34
N LYS A 703 6.48 -21.30 -53.21
CA LYS A 703 6.21 -22.70 -52.87
C LYS A 703 5.98 -22.92 -51.36
N HIS A 704 6.54 -22.04 -50.54
CA HIS A 704 6.48 -22.12 -49.09
C HIS A 704 5.63 -20.97 -48.51
N GLU A 705 5.11 -21.15 -47.31
CA GLU A 705 4.46 -20.08 -46.54
C GLU A 705 4.50 -20.42 -45.05
N TYR A 706 4.76 -19.45 -44.19
CA TYR A 706 4.64 -19.65 -42.75
C TYR A 706 3.17 -19.66 -42.34
N LYS A 707 2.78 -20.66 -41.55
CA LYS A 707 1.44 -20.87 -41.00
C LYS A 707 1.53 -21.06 -39.48
N ARG A 708 0.42 -20.92 -38.78
CA ARG A 708 0.29 -21.38 -37.38
C ARG A 708 -0.43 -22.73 -37.33
N LEU A 709 -0.02 -23.58 -36.39
CA LEU A 709 -0.52 -24.93 -36.16
C LEU A 709 -1.07 -25.01 -34.73
N GLY A 710 -2.37 -25.30 -34.62
CA GLY A 710 -3.06 -25.44 -33.34
C GLY A 710 -2.56 -26.61 -32.52
N MET A 711 -2.40 -26.38 -31.22
CA MET A 711 -2.25 -27.40 -30.18
C MET A 711 -3.60 -27.61 -29.48
N GLU A 712 -3.69 -28.64 -28.65
CA GLU A 712 -4.80 -28.82 -27.72
C GLU A 712 -4.97 -27.59 -26.80
N LYS A 713 -6.22 -27.14 -26.60
CA LYS A 713 -6.55 -25.96 -25.78
C LYS A 713 -6.28 -26.27 -24.31
N SER A 714 -5.11 -25.90 -23.82
CA SER A 714 -4.63 -26.32 -22.49
C SER A 714 -3.68 -25.32 -21.85
N VAL A 715 -3.64 -25.35 -20.51
CA VAL A 715 -2.65 -24.64 -19.69
C VAL A 715 -1.19 -25.03 -19.98
N ASN A 716 -1.00 -26.17 -20.66
CA ASN A 716 0.28 -26.75 -21.03
C ASN A 716 0.63 -26.59 -22.52
N SER A 717 -0.15 -25.82 -23.30
CA SER A 717 0.02 -25.65 -24.75
C SER A 717 1.43 -25.23 -25.18
N PHE A 718 2.16 -24.50 -24.33
CA PHE A 718 3.58 -24.18 -24.58
C PHE A 718 4.50 -25.42 -24.58
N ILE A 719 4.30 -26.34 -23.62
CA ILE A 719 5.03 -27.62 -23.57
C ILE A 719 4.65 -28.45 -24.81
N GLN A 720 3.35 -28.53 -25.12
CA GLN A 720 2.83 -29.27 -26.28
C GLN A 720 3.44 -28.78 -27.59
N CYS A 721 3.58 -27.47 -27.80
CA CYS A 721 4.30 -26.90 -28.95
C CYS A 721 5.73 -27.48 -29.08
N ILE A 722 6.52 -27.47 -28.00
CA ILE A 722 7.92 -27.95 -28.08
C ILE A 722 7.96 -29.47 -28.28
N SER A 723 7.16 -30.25 -27.54
CA SER A 723 7.04 -31.70 -27.73
C SER A 723 6.70 -32.07 -29.18
N LYS A 724 5.73 -31.38 -29.79
CA LYS A 724 5.32 -31.57 -31.19
C LYS A 724 6.43 -31.25 -32.19
N ALA A 725 7.18 -30.17 -31.96
CA ALA A 725 8.28 -29.74 -32.82
C ALA A 725 9.55 -30.62 -32.70
N ILE A 726 9.77 -31.22 -31.53
CA ILE A 726 10.80 -32.25 -31.30
C ILE A 726 10.40 -33.59 -31.93
N GLY A 727 9.10 -33.88 -32.00
CA GLY A 727 8.55 -35.14 -32.55
C GLY A 727 8.41 -36.26 -31.51
N ASN A 728 8.38 -35.92 -30.23
CA ASN A 728 8.17 -36.83 -29.11
C ASN A 728 6.90 -36.43 -28.37
N GLU A 729 6.02 -37.40 -28.09
CA GLU A 729 4.86 -37.20 -27.22
C GLU A 729 5.29 -37.41 -25.75
N TYR A 730 4.91 -36.46 -24.89
CA TYR A 730 5.19 -36.49 -23.46
C TYR A 730 3.92 -36.12 -22.69
N ASP A 731 3.74 -36.72 -21.52
CA ASP A 731 2.83 -36.16 -20.52
C ASP A 731 3.39 -34.81 -20.03
N CYS A 732 2.55 -33.78 -20.05
CA CYS A 732 2.98 -32.42 -19.73
C CYS A 732 3.11 -32.19 -18.22
N ASN A 733 2.36 -32.91 -17.39
CA ASN A 733 2.41 -32.79 -15.94
C ASN A 733 3.64 -33.54 -15.39
N ASP A 734 3.96 -34.72 -15.92
CA ASP A 734 5.24 -35.40 -15.65
C ASP A 734 6.45 -34.52 -16.01
N LEU A 735 6.41 -33.81 -17.16
CA LEU A 735 7.46 -32.87 -17.54
C LEU A 735 7.58 -31.68 -16.58
N ARG A 736 6.45 -31.10 -16.12
CA ARG A 736 6.47 -30.04 -15.09
C ARG A 736 7.11 -30.53 -13.78
N ILE A 737 6.76 -31.74 -13.35
CA ILE A 737 7.36 -32.40 -12.18
C ILE A 737 8.85 -32.66 -12.41
N GLU A 738 9.30 -33.01 -13.63
CA GLU A 738 10.72 -33.11 -13.95
C GLU A 738 11.43 -31.74 -13.89
N PHE A 739 10.81 -30.68 -14.40
CA PHE A 739 11.38 -29.33 -14.36
C PHE A 739 11.63 -28.82 -12.93
N THR A 740 10.93 -29.34 -11.91
CA THR A 740 11.21 -29.04 -10.50
C THR A 740 12.67 -29.33 -10.09
N LYS A 741 13.33 -30.27 -10.77
CA LYS A 741 14.74 -30.66 -10.54
C LYS A 741 15.72 -29.62 -11.10
N ASN A 742 15.28 -28.76 -12.02
CA ASN A 742 16.10 -27.83 -12.80
C ASN A 742 15.66 -26.35 -12.61
N ILE A 743 14.84 -26.04 -11.60
CA ILE A 743 14.28 -24.69 -11.27
C ILE A 743 15.30 -23.56 -11.38
N ASN A 744 16.56 -23.85 -11.05
CA ASN A 744 17.66 -22.90 -11.13
C ASN A 744 17.85 -22.27 -12.51
N LEU A 745 17.44 -22.96 -13.58
CA LEU A 745 17.48 -22.42 -14.94
C LEU A 745 16.55 -21.22 -15.14
N CYS A 746 15.33 -21.22 -14.59
CA CYS A 746 14.36 -20.14 -14.78
C CYS A 746 14.43 -19.04 -13.70
N ARG A 747 15.56 -18.93 -12.98
CA ARG A 747 15.70 -17.97 -11.87
C ARG A 747 15.75 -16.51 -12.31
N GLN A 748 16.31 -16.24 -13.49
CA GLN A 748 16.38 -14.91 -14.09
C GLN A 748 14.97 -14.44 -14.54
N GLU A 749 14.16 -15.41 -14.95
CA GLU A 749 12.81 -15.25 -15.50
C GLU A 749 11.74 -15.20 -14.40
N CYS A 750 11.98 -15.90 -13.28
CA CYS A 750 11.18 -15.87 -12.06
C CYS A 750 11.92 -15.14 -10.92
N TYR A 751 12.55 -14.00 -11.22
CA TYR A 751 13.32 -13.22 -10.24
C TYR A 751 12.44 -12.70 -9.08
N ASP A 752 11.14 -12.51 -9.32
CA ASP A 752 10.11 -12.09 -8.37
C ASP A 752 9.73 -13.18 -7.34
N LYS A 753 10.22 -14.42 -7.50
CA LYS A 753 9.77 -15.59 -6.71
C LYS A 753 10.90 -16.21 -5.90
N THR A 754 10.54 -16.94 -4.86
CA THR A 754 11.44 -17.88 -4.15
C THR A 754 11.55 -19.22 -4.90
N TYR A 755 12.55 -20.05 -4.56
CA TYR A 755 12.69 -21.40 -5.11
C TYR A 755 11.43 -22.27 -4.89
N LEU A 756 10.85 -22.19 -3.68
CA LEU A 756 9.65 -22.95 -3.31
C LEU A 756 8.42 -22.52 -4.13
N GLN A 757 8.20 -21.22 -4.31
CA GLN A 757 7.09 -20.72 -5.12
C GLN A 757 7.20 -21.14 -6.59
N ILE A 758 8.40 -21.16 -7.18
CA ILE A 758 8.58 -21.70 -8.53
C ILE A 758 8.23 -23.19 -8.56
N LYS A 759 8.68 -23.96 -7.57
CA LYS A 759 8.33 -25.38 -7.44
C LYS A 759 6.83 -25.60 -7.35
N GLU A 760 6.15 -24.85 -6.47
CA GLU A 760 4.71 -24.92 -6.23
C GLU A 760 3.89 -24.52 -7.48
N ILE A 761 4.40 -23.65 -8.35
CA ILE A 761 3.74 -23.32 -9.63
C ILE A 761 3.95 -24.41 -10.68
N LEU A 762 5.17 -24.98 -10.76
CA LEU A 762 5.45 -26.11 -11.65
C LEU A 762 4.57 -27.32 -11.26
N GLU A 763 4.48 -27.65 -9.98
CA GLU A 763 3.72 -28.81 -9.46
C GLU A 763 2.19 -28.68 -9.53
N LYS A 764 1.64 -27.50 -9.88
CA LYS A 764 0.20 -27.36 -10.17
C LYS A 764 -0.09 -27.63 -11.63
N GLU A 765 -0.90 -28.62 -11.90
CA GLU A 765 -1.32 -28.97 -13.27
C GLU A 765 -2.15 -27.84 -13.91
N ASN A 766 -3.08 -27.26 -13.15
CA ASN A 766 -4.04 -26.25 -13.63
C ASN A 766 -3.51 -24.80 -13.71
N GLU A 767 -2.23 -24.53 -13.43
CA GLU A 767 -1.65 -23.18 -13.54
C GLU A 767 -0.94 -22.98 -14.89
N TYR A 768 -1.27 -21.93 -15.64
CA TYR A 768 -0.74 -21.70 -17.01
C TYR A 768 0.80 -21.74 -17.06
N PHE A 769 1.35 -22.59 -17.94
CA PHE A 769 2.79 -22.77 -18.10
C PHE A 769 3.40 -21.61 -18.91
N ASN A 770 3.43 -20.43 -18.29
CA ASN A 770 3.72 -19.15 -18.93
C ASN A 770 5.05 -19.17 -19.71
N PRO A 771 5.04 -18.89 -21.03
CA PRO A 771 6.22 -19.06 -21.85
C PRO A 771 7.33 -18.06 -21.51
N ARG A 772 6.97 -16.83 -21.10
CA ARG A 772 7.93 -15.80 -20.68
C ARG A 772 8.71 -16.19 -19.43
N LYS A 773 8.17 -17.08 -18.59
CA LYS A 773 8.78 -17.53 -17.33
C LYS A 773 9.54 -18.84 -17.44
N TYR A 774 9.11 -19.74 -18.33
CA TYR A 774 9.61 -21.12 -18.38
C TYR A 774 10.29 -21.53 -19.69
N ILE A 775 10.37 -20.65 -20.69
CA ILE A 775 11.11 -20.84 -21.97
C ILE A 775 12.44 -21.57 -21.78
N ARG A 776 13.21 -21.15 -20.78
CA ARG A 776 14.58 -21.60 -20.56
C ARG A 776 14.71 -23.02 -20.01
N LEU A 777 13.70 -23.51 -19.28
CA LEU A 777 13.63 -24.92 -18.87
C LEU A 777 13.49 -25.81 -20.12
N LEU A 778 12.63 -25.39 -21.06
CA LEU A 778 12.38 -26.09 -22.32
C LEU A 778 13.58 -26.01 -23.28
N GLU A 779 14.19 -24.83 -23.45
CA GLU A 779 15.41 -24.67 -24.28
C GLU A 779 16.55 -25.59 -23.83
N GLU A 780 16.70 -25.80 -22.53
CA GLU A 780 17.74 -26.65 -21.96
C GLU A 780 17.40 -28.14 -21.95
N HIS A 781 16.17 -28.52 -21.53
CA HIS A 781 15.74 -29.92 -21.53
C HIS A 781 15.65 -30.48 -22.95
N PHE A 782 15.06 -29.73 -23.90
CA PHE A 782 14.92 -30.17 -25.30
C PHE A 782 16.10 -29.81 -26.20
N ASN A 783 17.11 -29.09 -25.68
CA ASN A 783 18.29 -28.66 -26.41
C ASN A 783 17.97 -27.90 -27.71
N VAL A 784 17.03 -26.94 -27.61
CA VAL A 784 16.58 -26.04 -28.70
C VAL A 784 16.73 -24.57 -28.29
N ASN A 785 16.57 -23.66 -29.24
CA ASN A 785 16.24 -22.26 -28.99
C ASN A 785 14.74 -22.02 -29.28
N ILE A 786 14.15 -21.05 -28.60
CA ILE A 786 12.74 -20.67 -28.76
C ILE A 786 12.67 -19.15 -29.00
N PHE A 787 11.81 -18.73 -29.92
CA PHE A 787 11.34 -17.36 -30.08
C PHE A 787 9.82 -17.30 -29.89
N ILE A 788 9.35 -16.39 -29.02
CA ILE A 788 7.95 -16.17 -28.73
C ILE A 788 7.50 -14.90 -29.45
N PHE A 789 6.61 -15.05 -30.43
CA PHE A 789 5.77 -13.96 -30.90
C PHE A 789 4.48 -13.97 -30.07
N GLN A 790 3.91 -12.79 -29.82
CA GLN A 790 2.64 -12.67 -29.11
C GLN A 790 1.67 -11.81 -29.94
N ARG A 791 0.38 -12.15 -29.92
CA ARG A 791 -0.69 -11.19 -30.16
C ARG A 791 -1.43 -10.94 -28.84
N ASP A 792 -1.38 -9.71 -28.35
CA ASP A 792 -2.02 -9.34 -27.08
C ASP A 792 -3.52 -9.01 -27.24
N LYS A 793 -4.14 -8.60 -26.13
CA LYS A 793 -5.57 -8.21 -26.06
C LYS A 793 -5.89 -6.92 -26.84
N LEU A 794 -4.89 -6.06 -27.10
CA LEU A 794 -5.03 -4.88 -27.96
C LEU A 794 -4.81 -5.21 -29.45
N ASN A 795 -4.55 -6.48 -29.77
CA ASN A 795 -4.12 -6.96 -31.08
C ASN A 795 -2.80 -6.35 -31.56
N GLU A 796 -1.93 -5.94 -30.63
CA GLU A 796 -0.53 -5.70 -30.94
C GLU A 796 0.19 -7.02 -31.19
N GLU A 797 1.01 -7.07 -32.24
CA GLU A 797 1.75 -8.26 -32.65
C GLU A 797 3.25 -8.00 -32.45
N ASN A 798 3.84 -8.59 -31.42
CA ASN A 798 5.16 -8.24 -30.91
C ASN A 798 6.07 -9.47 -30.76
N LEU A 799 7.39 -9.30 -30.95
CA LEU A 799 8.40 -10.29 -30.55
C LEU A 799 8.71 -10.08 -29.07
N ILE A 800 8.56 -11.13 -28.26
CA ILE A 800 8.62 -11.03 -26.80
C ILE A 800 9.97 -11.48 -26.25
N LEU A 801 10.58 -10.63 -25.42
CA LEU A 801 11.65 -11.05 -24.51
C LEU A 801 11.03 -11.78 -23.30
N PRO A 802 11.68 -12.83 -22.77
CA PRO A 802 11.26 -13.46 -21.52
C PRO A 802 11.25 -12.45 -20.36
N ASP A 803 10.48 -12.72 -19.31
CA ASP A 803 10.40 -11.84 -18.13
C ASP A 803 11.81 -11.71 -17.51
N HIS A 804 12.19 -10.52 -17.03
CA HIS A 804 13.46 -10.28 -16.32
C HIS A 804 13.51 -8.86 -15.73
N GLU A 805 14.35 -8.64 -14.70
CA GLU A 805 14.75 -7.28 -14.33
C GLU A 805 16.04 -6.87 -15.09
N LYS A 806 16.09 -5.66 -15.63
CA LYS A 806 17.26 -5.04 -16.32
C LYS A 806 17.61 -5.64 -17.69
N GLN A 807 18.65 -6.46 -17.79
CA GLN A 807 19.13 -7.06 -19.05
C GLN A 807 18.90 -8.58 -19.06
N TYR A 808 18.38 -9.15 -20.14
CA TYR A 808 18.22 -10.60 -20.29
C TYR A 808 19.54 -11.25 -20.74
N TYR A 809 20.08 -12.19 -19.97
CA TYR A 809 21.28 -12.92 -20.34
C TYR A 809 20.93 -14.31 -20.89
N LYS A 810 21.37 -14.59 -22.12
CA LYS A 810 21.27 -15.89 -22.82
C LYS A 810 22.68 -16.37 -23.21
N PHE A 811 22.88 -17.69 -23.32
CA PHE A 811 24.12 -18.21 -23.91
C PHE A 811 23.97 -18.32 -25.43
N LYS A 812 24.98 -17.91 -26.19
CA LYS A 812 25.09 -18.29 -27.60
C LYS A 812 25.29 -19.80 -27.67
N ASN A 813 24.51 -20.42 -28.53
CA ASN A 813 24.50 -21.84 -28.78
C ASN A 813 23.98 -22.06 -30.22
N ASP A 814 24.44 -23.13 -30.85
CA ASP A 814 24.11 -23.43 -32.26
C ASP A 814 22.96 -24.45 -32.36
N ARG A 815 21.98 -24.38 -31.44
CA ARG A 815 20.79 -25.24 -31.43
C ARG A 815 19.77 -24.77 -32.47
N GLU A 816 19.00 -25.71 -33.01
CA GLU A 816 17.84 -25.43 -33.84
C GLU A 816 16.82 -24.53 -33.09
N TYR A 817 16.17 -23.64 -33.83
CA TYR A 817 15.18 -22.70 -33.32
C TYR A 817 13.75 -23.19 -33.59
N ILE A 818 12.84 -22.92 -32.65
CA ILE A 818 11.39 -23.10 -32.78
C ILE A 818 10.71 -21.74 -32.63
N PHE A 819 9.72 -21.46 -33.46
CA PHE A 819 8.91 -20.24 -33.42
C PHE A 819 7.52 -20.55 -32.87
N ILE A 820 7.04 -19.76 -31.90
CA ILE A 820 5.74 -19.95 -31.24
C ILE A 820 4.95 -18.64 -31.25
N LEU A 821 3.62 -18.75 -31.33
CA LEU A 821 2.66 -17.66 -31.20
C LEU A 821 1.84 -17.84 -29.91
N GLU A 822 1.97 -16.91 -28.96
CA GLU A 822 1.10 -16.79 -27.78
C GLU A 822 -0.05 -15.81 -28.09
N HIS A 823 -1.32 -16.21 -27.93
CA HIS A 823 -2.47 -15.32 -28.16
C HIS A 823 -3.75 -15.77 -27.44
N TYR A 824 -4.72 -14.86 -27.29
CA TYR A 824 -6.03 -15.10 -26.66
C TYR A 824 -7.16 -15.45 -27.66
N GLY A 825 -6.84 -15.79 -28.90
CA GLY A 825 -7.87 -16.01 -29.94
C GLY A 825 -8.52 -14.72 -30.46
N SER A 826 -9.72 -14.86 -31.00
CA SER A 826 -10.55 -13.72 -31.45
C SER A 826 -11.14 -12.94 -30.27
N ILE A 827 -11.66 -11.74 -30.50
CA ILE A 827 -12.25 -10.87 -29.45
C ILE A 827 -13.37 -11.56 -28.66
N ARG A 828 -14.06 -12.56 -29.24
CA ARG A 828 -15.00 -13.43 -28.53
C ARG A 828 -14.27 -14.37 -27.57
N GLU A 829 -13.37 -15.20 -28.10
CA GLU A 829 -12.57 -16.15 -27.31
C GLU A 829 -11.73 -15.43 -26.24
N GLU A 830 -11.36 -14.18 -26.43
CA GLU A 830 -10.58 -13.38 -25.47
C GLU A 830 -11.33 -13.09 -24.15
N LYS A 831 -12.66 -13.17 -24.17
CA LYS A 831 -13.54 -13.13 -22.98
C LYS A 831 -13.63 -14.50 -22.32
N GLU A 832 -13.80 -15.55 -23.13
CA GLU A 832 -13.99 -16.95 -22.71
C GLU A 832 -12.66 -17.58 -22.20
N ALA A 833 -11.50 -17.12 -22.68
CA ALA A 833 -10.20 -17.73 -22.46
C ALA A 833 -9.55 -17.30 -21.13
N LYS A 834 -9.68 -18.19 -20.13
CA LYS A 834 -9.09 -18.09 -18.78
C LYS A 834 -7.54 -17.92 -18.80
N HIS A 835 -6.85 -18.29 -19.89
CA HIS A 835 -5.41 -18.07 -20.13
C HIS A 835 -5.12 -17.96 -21.65
N PRO A 836 -3.95 -17.44 -22.10
CA PRO A 836 -3.61 -17.44 -23.53
C PRO A 836 -3.20 -18.84 -24.00
N GLN A 837 -3.32 -19.09 -25.31
CA GLN A 837 -2.91 -20.33 -25.97
C GLN A 837 -1.57 -20.14 -26.70
N CYS A 838 -0.71 -21.16 -26.66
CA CYS A 838 0.46 -21.25 -27.55
C CYS A 838 0.16 -22.11 -28.79
N GLU A 839 0.56 -21.62 -29.96
CA GLU A 839 0.52 -22.34 -31.24
C GLU A 839 1.91 -22.36 -31.90
N LEU A 840 2.22 -23.40 -32.69
CA LEU A 840 3.50 -23.49 -33.41
C LEU A 840 3.47 -22.67 -34.71
N ILE A 841 4.50 -21.85 -34.95
CA ILE A 841 4.74 -21.23 -36.25
C ILE A 841 5.59 -22.20 -37.09
N VAL A 842 5.04 -22.68 -38.20
CA VAL A 842 5.63 -23.73 -39.04
C VAL A 842 5.78 -23.26 -40.49
N LEU A 843 6.86 -23.69 -41.16
CA LEU A 843 7.03 -23.45 -42.59
C LEU A 843 6.34 -24.57 -43.37
N TRP A 844 5.27 -24.25 -44.09
CA TRP A 844 4.48 -25.20 -44.86
C TRP A 844 4.92 -25.24 -46.33
N ASN A 845 5.24 -26.43 -46.83
CA ASN A 845 5.49 -26.67 -48.25
C ASN A 845 4.18 -27.02 -48.98
N LYS A 846 3.76 -26.15 -49.90
CA LYS A 846 2.49 -26.28 -50.64
C LYS A 846 2.47 -27.43 -51.66
N ILE A 847 3.62 -28.06 -51.93
CA ILE A 847 3.75 -29.10 -52.97
C ILE A 847 3.63 -30.52 -52.40
N ASP A 848 4.17 -30.78 -51.20
CA ASP A 848 4.12 -32.09 -50.55
C ASP A 848 3.38 -32.10 -49.21
N GLU A 849 2.73 -30.99 -48.87
CA GLU A 849 1.98 -30.72 -47.64
C GLU A 849 2.75 -30.92 -46.32
N LYS A 850 4.09 -30.94 -46.34
CA LYS A 850 4.90 -31.08 -45.13
C LYS A 850 5.08 -29.75 -44.39
N TYR A 851 5.34 -29.87 -43.10
CA TYR A 851 5.68 -28.78 -42.19
C TYR A 851 7.11 -28.94 -41.71
N THR A 852 7.87 -27.84 -41.69
CA THR A 852 9.15 -27.74 -40.98
C THR A 852 8.90 -26.99 -39.67
N TYR A 853 9.24 -27.63 -38.55
CA TYR A 853 8.99 -27.17 -37.18
C TYR A 853 10.21 -26.55 -36.50
N LYS A 854 11.41 -26.85 -37.02
CA LYS A 854 12.71 -26.51 -36.48
C LYS A 854 13.58 -25.88 -37.57
N PHE A 855 14.32 -24.85 -37.21
CA PHE A 855 15.06 -23.98 -38.14
C PHE A 855 16.54 -23.95 -37.73
N ASP A 856 17.45 -24.00 -38.69
CA ASP A 856 18.89 -23.94 -38.41
C ASP A 856 19.28 -22.53 -37.94
N VAL A 857 20.33 -22.40 -37.13
CA VAL A 857 20.84 -21.10 -36.70
C VAL A 857 21.21 -20.19 -37.89
N ASN A 858 21.57 -20.77 -39.04
CA ASN A 858 21.93 -20.07 -40.27
C ASN A 858 20.74 -19.76 -41.20
N ASP A 859 19.51 -20.17 -40.87
CA ASP A 859 18.34 -19.82 -41.70
C ASP A 859 18.09 -18.30 -41.66
N ASP A 860 17.80 -17.69 -42.82
CA ASP A 860 17.65 -16.23 -42.97
C ASP A 860 16.66 -15.63 -41.96
N ILE A 861 15.54 -16.33 -41.70
CA ILE A 861 14.51 -15.91 -40.73
C ILE A 861 15.02 -15.94 -39.28
N VAL A 862 15.89 -16.89 -38.94
CA VAL A 862 16.47 -17.02 -37.60
C VAL A 862 17.48 -15.92 -37.37
N GLN A 863 18.34 -15.63 -38.36
CA GLN A 863 19.26 -14.49 -38.31
C GLN A 863 18.51 -13.14 -38.23
N GLN A 864 17.43 -12.98 -39.00
CA GLN A 864 16.57 -11.79 -38.95
C GLN A 864 15.87 -11.64 -37.58
N THR A 865 15.40 -12.74 -36.97
CA THR A 865 14.75 -12.69 -35.65
C THR A 865 15.78 -12.43 -34.55
N LEU A 866 16.98 -13.03 -34.64
CA LEU A 866 18.06 -12.84 -33.69
C LEU A 866 18.59 -11.39 -33.69
N SER A 867 18.66 -10.71 -34.84
CA SER A 867 19.01 -9.28 -34.89
C SER A 867 18.02 -8.44 -34.09
N ILE A 868 16.71 -8.60 -34.35
CA ILE A 868 15.65 -7.84 -33.66
C ILE A 868 15.61 -8.19 -32.16
N TYR A 869 15.75 -9.46 -31.79
CA TYR A 869 15.81 -9.89 -30.39
C TYR A 869 17.00 -9.27 -29.65
N ASN A 870 18.17 -9.22 -30.29
CA ASN A 870 19.36 -8.56 -29.74
C ASN A 870 19.17 -7.04 -29.65
N GLU A 871 18.53 -6.40 -30.64
CA GLU A 871 18.19 -4.97 -30.60
C GLU A 871 17.23 -4.64 -29.45
N LEU A 872 16.14 -5.39 -29.28
CA LEU A 872 15.19 -5.24 -28.16
C LEU A 872 15.89 -5.37 -26.80
N ASN A 873 16.76 -6.36 -26.63
CA ASN A 873 17.52 -6.56 -25.38
C ASN A 873 18.58 -5.47 -25.14
N ASN A 874 19.06 -4.81 -26.20
CA ASN A 874 20.03 -3.69 -26.11
C ASN A 874 19.36 -2.34 -25.82
N ILE A 875 18.15 -2.08 -26.35
CA ILE A 875 17.42 -0.80 -26.18
C ILE A 875 17.19 -0.45 -24.70
N ILE A 876 17.09 -1.46 -23.84
CA ILE A 876 16.91 -1.32 -22.39
C ILE A 876 18.15 -0.69 -21.70
N TYR A 877 19.31 -0.59 -22.38
CA TYR A 877 20.58 -0.13 -21.79
C TYR A 877 21.24 1.05 -22.53
N ILE A 878 20.92 2.28 -22.10
CA ILE A 878 21.34 3.54 -22.75
C ILE A 878 22.85 3.87 -22.61
N ASN A 879 23.62 3.20 -21.74
CA ASN A 879 25.01 3.58 -21.40
C ASN A 879 26.00 2.40 -21.21
N SER A 880 25.90 1.32 -21.99
CA SER A 880 26.93 0.28 -22.05
C SER A 880 27.44 0.09 -23.47
N ASP A 881 28.75 0.26 -23.69
CA ASP A 881 29.38 0.25 -25.03
C ASP A 881 29.31 -1.12 -25.72
N GLY A 882 28.19 -1.42 -26.39
CA GLY A 882 28.06 -2.50 -27.37
C GLY A 882 28.23 -3.93 -26.85
N PHE A 883 28.06 -4.19 -25.54
CA PHE A 883 28.24 -5.51 -24.95
C PHE A 883 27.04 -6.45 -25.21
N THR A 884 26.91 -6.93 -26.45
CA THR A 884 26.09 -8.10 -26.78
C THR A 884 26.73 -9.36 -26.20
N PHE A 885 26.19 -9.83 -25.07
CA PHE A 885 26.68 -11.00 -24.35
C PHE A 885 26.27 -12.34 -24.99
N GLU A 886 26.63 -12.52 -26.28
CA GLU A 886 26.56 -13.81 -26.99
C GLU A 886 27.67 -14.76 -26.49
N ASN A 887 27.52 -15.21 -25.24
CA ASN A 887 28.50 -16.03 -24.55
C ASN A 887 28.44 -17.49 -25.01
N ASN A 888 29.52 -18.01 -25.59
CA ASN A 888 29.63 -19.42 -25.95
C ASN A 888 29.51 -20.31 -24.70
N LYS A 889 28.45 -21.12 -24.61
CA LYS A 889 28.21 -22.02 -23.47
C LYS A 889 29.35 -23.02 -23.20
N THR A 890 30.06 -23.43 -24.25
CA THR A 890 31.13 -24.45 -24.24
C THR A 890 32.29 -24.15 -23.28
N CYS A 891 32.43 -22.91 -22.83
CA CYS A 891 33.55 -22.42 -22.04
C CYS A 891 33.74 -23.17 -20.71
N PHE A 892 32.66 -23.51 -20.00
CA PHE A 892 32.74 -24.17 -18.69
C PHE A 892 32.72 -25.70 -18.75
N ASN A 893 32.48 -26.30 -19.93
CA ASN A 893 32.39 -27.76 -20.13
C ASN A 893 33.70 -28.53 -19.82
N SER A 894 34.78 -27.82 -19.51
CA SER A 894 36.07 -28.39 -19.09
C SER A 894 36.20 -28.59 -17.57
N TYR A 895 35.21 -28.17 -16.77
CA TYR A 895 35.22 -28.24 -15.31
C TYR A 895 33.91 -28.82 -14.76
N GLU A 896 33.99 -29.50 -13.62
CA GLU A 896 32.80 -29.88 -12.85
C GLU A 896 32.32 -28.63 -12.08
N ILE A 897 31.29 -27.95 -12.59
CA ILE A 897 30.59 -26.91 -11.83
C ILE A 897 29.75 -27.63 -10.77
N LYS A 898 30.04 -27.38 -9.48
CA LYS A 898 29.29 -27.93 -8.36
C LYS A 898 28.04 -27.11 -8.05
N TYR A 899 28.23 -25.81 -7.86
CA TYR A 899 27.19 -24.91 -7.37
C TYR A 899 27.23 -23.56 -8.08
N GLN A 900 26.14 -22.81 -7.98
CA GLN A 900 26.07 -21.40 -8.35
C GLN A 900 25.41 -20.55 -7.25
N VAL A 901 25.67 -19.23 -7.28
CA VAL A 901 25.01 -18.23 -6.43
C VAL A 901 24.44 -17.14 -7.32
N PHE A 902 23.18 -16.76 -7.08
CA PHE A 902 22.47 -15.73 -7.83
C PHE A 902 22.57 -14.34 -7.18
N ASP A 903 22.41 -13.27 -7.97
CA ASP A 903 21.96 -11.98 -7.43
C ASP A 903 20.43 -11.92 -7.29
N ILE A 904 19.95 -10.81 -6.73
CA ILE A 904 18.52 -10.50 -6.55
C ILE A 904 17.72 -10.42 -7.87
N TYR A 905 18.39 -10.44 -9.02
CA TYR A 905 17.77 -10.48 -10.36
C TYR A 905 17.82 -11.89 -10.94
N GLY A 906 18.11 -12.89 -10.11
CA GLY A 906 18.14 -14.30 -10.48
C GLY A 906 19.32 -14.72 -11.35
N LYS A 907 20.39 -13.91 -11.44
CA LYS A 907 21.49 -14.12 -12.39
C LYS A 907 22.76 -14.56 -11.69
N THR A 908 23.50 -15.46 -12.33
CA THR A 908 24.62 -16.13 -11.68
C THR A 908 25.81 -15.18 -11.50
N ARG A 909 26.18 -14.97 -10.23
CA ARG A 909 27.30 -14.13 -9.78
C ARG A 909 28.51 -14.91 -9.33
N VAL A 910 28.30 -16.12 -8.82
CA VAL A 910 29.39 -17.00 -8.39
C VAL A 910 29.13 -18.38 -8.96
N ILE A 911 30.18 -19.06 -9.42
CA ILE A 911 30.15 -20.52 -9.61
C ILE A 911 31.26 -21.16 -8.78
N VAL A 912 30.94 -22.29 -8.16
CA VAL A 912 31.89 -23.13 -7.44
C VAL A 912 32.33 -24.24 -8.40
N LEU A 913 33.54 -24.11 -8.94
CA LEU A 913 34.17 -25.16 -9.74
C LEU A 913 34.88 -26.16 -8.85
N LYS A 914 34.87 -27.44 -9.22
CA LYS A 914 35.88 -28.40 -8.78
C LYS A 914 36.98 -28.50 -9.83
N VAL A 915 38.22 -28.23 -9.43
CA VAL A 915 39.43 -28.38 -10.26
C VAL A 915 40.41 -29.26 -9.51
N ASP A 916 40.70 -30.43 -10.07
CA ASP A 916 41.39 -31.51 -9.37
C ASP A 916 40.62 -31.88 -8.06
N ASP A 917 41.26 -31.76 -6.89
CA ASP A 917 40.64 -31.95 -5.57
C ASP A 917 40.24 -30.63 -4.89
N LEU A 918 40.47 -29.48 -5.52
CA LEU A 918 40.15 -28.16 -4.98
C LEU A 918 38.76 -27.70 -5.42
N GLN A 919 38.04 -26.99 -4.54
CA GLN A 919 36.86 -26.21 -4.90
C GLN A 919 37.25 -24.73 -4.98
N ILE A 920 36.76 -24.02 -6.00
CA ILE A 920 37.15 -22.64 -6.32
C ILE A 920 35.92 -21.81 -6.70
N CYS A 921 35.76 -20.67 -6.05
CA CYS A 921 34.70 -19.70 -6.32
C CYS A 921 35.16 -18.69 -7.37
N LEU A 922 34.54 -18.72 -8.55
CA LEU A 922 34.72 -17.68 -9.57
C LEU A 922 33.62 -16.63 -9.41
N TYR A 923 33.99 -15.41 -9.02
CA TYR A 923 33.07 -14.29 -8.92
C TYR A 923 33.02 -13.50 -10.22
N PHE A 924 31.83 -13.35 -10.80
CA PHE A 924 31.59 -12.66 -12.07
C PHE A 924 31.28 -11.18 -11.86
N LEU A 925 32.06 -10.31 -12.51
CA LEU A 925 31.83 -8.86 -12.48
C LEU A 925 30.65 -8.47 -13.38
N GLU A 926 30.60 -9.03 -14.58
CA GLU A 926 29.41 -9.08 -15.45
C GLU A 926 28.69 -10.42 -15.24
N PRO A 927 27.42 -10.45 -14.80
CA PRO A 927 26.74 -11.70 -14.41
C PRO A 927 26.52 -12.61 -15.61
N ILE A 928 26.39 -13.91 -15.35
CA ILE A 928 26.17 -14.91 -16.39
C ILE A 928 24.72 -15.45 -16.36
N PRO A 929 24.21 -15.94 -17.52
CA PRO A 929 22.93 -16.64 -17.56
C PRO A 929 22.91 -17.85 -16.59
N PRO A 930 21.82 -18.11 -15.83
CA PRO A 930 21.70 -19.27 -14.95
C PRO A 930 22.08 -20.62 -15.57
N LEU A 931 22.89 -21.39 -14.86
CA LEU A 931 23.40 -22.69 -15.29
C LEU A 931 22.48 -23.83 -14.80
N ASN A 932 22.54 -25.01 -15.43
CA ASN A 932 21.83 -26.18 -14.90
C ASN A 932 22.67 -26.88 -13.82
N VAL A 933 22.80 -26.23 -12.66
CA VAL A 933 23.47 -26.75 -11.46
C VAL A 933 22.72 -26.33 -10.20
N GLU A 934 22.95 -27.05 -9.10
CA GLU A 934 22.42 -26.70 -7.78
C GLU A 934 22.89 -25.31 -7.33
N SER A 935 22.08 -24.64 -6.51
CA SER A 935 22.33 -23.27 -6.06
C SER A 935 22.41 -23.21 -4.55
N ILE A 936 23.39 -22.47 -4.05
CA ILE A 936 23.63 -22.28 -2.62
C ILE A 936 23.54 -20.79 -2.28
N MET A 937 23.28 -20.49 -1.02
CA MET A 937 23.35 -19.14 -0.48
C MET A 937 24.81 -18.66 -0.46
N LEU A 938 25.03 -17.34 -0.53
CA LEU A 938 26.40 -16.79 -0.54
C LEU A 938 27.15 -17.09 0.76
N GLU A 939 26.41 -17.24 1.86
CA GLU A 939 26.85 -17.59 3.19
C GLU A 939 27.24 -19.07 3.33
N GLU A 940 26.75 -19.95 2.46
CA GLU A 940 27.10 -21.37 2.41
C GLU A 940 28.38 -21.64 1.59
N VAL A 941 28.86 -20.61 0.88
CA VAL A 941 30.16 -20.61 0.20
C VAL A 941 31.27 -20.47 1.25
N ASN A 942 31.63 -21.60 1.87
CA ASN A 942 32.79 -21.70 2.76
C ASN A 942 34.02 -21.07 2.09
N GLU A 943 34.68 -20.11 2.74
CA GLU A 943 35.87 -19.46 2.19
C GLU A 943 37.02 -20.49 2.11
N PHE A 944 37.33 -20.96 0.89
CA PHE A 944 38.27 -22.06 0.69
C PHE A 944 39.70 -21.64 0.98
N ASP A 945 40.40 -22.50 1.73
CA ASP A 945 41.73 -22.21 2.24
C ASP A 945 42.82 -22.37 1.17
N LEU A 946 42.93 -21.36 0.29
CA LEU A 946 43.94 -21.25 -0.76
C LEU A 946 45.31 -20.85 -0.20
N ASP A 947 45.75 -21.58 0.83
CA ASP A 947 46.88 -21.34 1.75
C ASP A 947 48.29 -21.21 1.09
N LYS A 948 48.41 -21.22 -0.24
CA LYS A 948 49.69 -21.19 -0.99
C LYS A 948 49.59 -20.49 -2.33
N GLU A 949 50.50 -19.53 -2.59
CA GLU A 949 50.71 -18.87 -3.89
C GLU A 949 50.85 -19.87 -5.05
N SER A 950 51.50 -21.02 -4.80
CA SER A 950 51.70 -22.09 -5.80
C SER A 950 50.39 -22.68 -6.34
N ASN A 951 49.28 -22.53 -5.61
CA ASN A 951 47.96 -22.93 -6.09
C ASN A 951 47.36 -21.87 -7.04
N ILE A 952 47.67 -20.59 -6.85
CA ILE A 952 47.15 -19.48 -7.66
C ILE A 952 47.71 -19.57 -9.09
N ASP A 953 49.02 -19.74 -9.27
CA ASP A 953 49.64 -19.95 -10.58
C ASP A 953 49.09 -21.19 -11.30
N ARG A 954 48.88 -22.28 -10.55
CA ARG A 954 48.27 -23.51 -11.07
C ARG A 954 46.82 -23.27 -11.50
N LEU A 955 46.03 -22.52 -10.72
CA LEU A 955 44.65 -22.18 -11.05
C LEU A 955 44.56 -21.26 -12.26
N ILE A 956 45.34 -20.17 -12.31
CA ILE A 956 45.47 -19.27 -13.48
C ILE A 956 45.75 -20.08 -14.75
N LYS A 957 46.71 -21.00 -14.68
CA LYS A 957 47.13 -21.83 -15.81
C LYS A 957 46.08 -22.87 -16.20
N ASN A 958 45.48 -23.57 -15.24
CA ASN A 958 44.44 -24.57 -15.49
C ASN A 958 43.20 -23.90 -16.10
N LEU A 959 42.69 -22.85 -15.45
CA LEU A 959 41.52 -22.06 -15.86
C LEU A 959 41.75 -21.23 -17.15
N ASN A 960 42.97 -21.20 -17.69
CA ASN A 960 43.36 -20.42 -18.87
C ASN A 960 43.01 -18.92 -18.73
N MET A 961 43.22 -18.37 -17.52
CA MET A 961 42.93 -16.97 -17.22
C MET A 961 43.85 -16.04 -18.01
N LYS A 962 43.26 -15.04 -18.66
CA LYS A 962 43.96 -13.98 -19.39
C LYS A 962 43.90 -12.67 -18.60
N ASN A 963 44.75 -11.71 -18.96
CA ASN A 963 44.76 -10.36 -18.40
C ASN A 963 44.80 -10.31 -16.86
N VAL A 964 45.50 -11.27 -16.24
CA VAL A 964 45.46 -11.48 -14.79
C VAL A 964 46.10 -10.32 -14.03
N LYS A 965 45.44 -9.86 -12.98
CA LYS A 965 45.96 -8.93 -11.97
C LYS A 965 45.83 -9.58 -10.60
N ILE A 966 46.96 -9.88 -9.98
CA ILE A 966 47.01 -10.33 -8.59
C ILE A 966 47.10 -9.07 -7.71
N ASN A 967 46.11 -8.91 -6.83
CA ASN A 967 46.15 -7.98 -5.70
C ASN A 967 46.17 -8.81 -4.41
N ASP A 968 46.50 -8.19 -3.28
CA ASP A 968 46.70 -8.88 -1.99
C ASP A 968 45.42 -9.63 -1.51
N ASP A 969 44.23 -9.16 -1.88
CA ASP A 969 42.90 -9.71 -1.51
C ASP A 969 42.26 -10.59 -2.60
N LYS A 970 42.69 -10.46 -3.86
CA LYS A 970 42.00 -11.09 -5.01
C LYS A 970 42.87 -11.18 -6.25
N THR A 971 42.65 -12.24 -7.03
CA THR A 971 43.19 -12.38 -8.39
C THR A 971 42.09 -12.09 -9.42
N GLU A 972 42.11 -10.90 -10.00
CA GLU A 972 41.23 -10.52 -11.12
C GLU A 972 41.77 -11.09 -12.45
N GLY A 973 40.90 -11.35 -13.42
CA GLY A 973 41.31 -11.74 -14.77
C GLY A 973 40.13 -11.92 -15.72
N THR A 974 40.39 -12.45 -16.92
CA THR A 974 39.34 -12.84 -17.86
C THR A 974 39.36 -14.33 -18.18
N ILE A 975 38.22 -14.99 -17.98
CA ILE A 975 37.97 -16.39 -18.35
C ILE A 975 37.00 -16.39 -19.53
N TYR A 976 37.46 -16.87 -20.69
CA TYR A 976 36.70 -16.92 -21.95
C TYR A 976 36.00 -15.62 -22.39
N GLY A 977 36.45 -14.46 -21.89
CA GLY A 977 35.86 -13.14 -22.16
C GLY A 977 35.22 -12.51 -20.92
N PHE A 978 34.63 -13.31 -20.05
CA PHE A 978 34.06 -12.85 -18.77
C PHE A 978 35.14 -12.25 -17.87
N LYS A 979 34.90 -11.05 -17.34
CA LYS A 979 35.71 -10.47 -16.26
C LYS A 979 35.33 -11.13 -14.94
N ILE A 980 36.30 -11.78 -14.30
CA ILE A 980 36.10 -12.48 -13.03
C ILE A 980 37.13 -12.04 -11.98
N TYR A 981 36.86 -12.38 -10.72
CA TYR A 981 37.89 -12.45 -9.69
C TYR A 981 37.80 -13.74 -8.88
N LEU A 982 38.97 -14.23 -8.51
CA LEU A 982 39.17 -15.20 -7.42
C LEU A 982 39.33 -14.39 -6.14
N LYS A 983 38.44 -14.57 -5.16
CA LYS A 983 38.68 -14.06 -3.80
C LYS A 983 39.77 -14.93 -3.16
N LEU A 984 40.82 -14.32 -2.64
CA LEU A 984 41.84 -15.01 -1.84
C LEU A 984 41.42 -14.97 -0.35
N ASN A 985 41.96 -15.85 0.49
CA ASN A 985 41.46 -16.04 1.85
C ASN A 985 41.94 -14.93 2.82
N THR A 986 41.48 -13.69 2.61
CA THR A 986 41.75 -12.52 3.45
C THR A 986 40.50 -12.11 4.22
N GLU A 987 40.45 -12.47 5.50
CA GLU A 987 39.51 -12.03 6.56
C GLU A 987 38.13 -11.51 6.08
N SER A 988 37.31 -12.37 5.47
CA SER A 988 35.87 -12.18 5.16
C SER A 988 35.41 -10.74 4.84
N VAL A 989 36.17 -9.98 4.04
CA VAL A 989 35.83 -8.58 3.71
C VAL A 989 34.43 -8.54 3.12
N ASN A 990 33.51 -7.87 3.81
CA ASN A 990 32.08 -8.01 3.59
C ASN A 990 31.64 -7.18 2.37
N LEU A 991 31.73 -7.80 1.20
CA LEU A 991 31.64 -7.15 -0.12
C LEU A 991 30.33 -6.38 -0.34
N SER A 992 29.20 -6.83 0.23
CA SER A 992 27.92 -6.11 0.16
C SER A 992 27.94 -4.81 0.97
N LYS A 993 28.50 -4.84 2.20
CA LYS A 993 28.72 -3.62 3.00
C LYS A 993 29.65 -2.64 2.30
N ASN A 994 30.73 -3.13 1.68
CA ASN A 994 31.65 -2.29 0.90
C ASN A 994 30.99 -1.72 -0.36
N PHE A 995 30.16 -2.49 -1.08
CA PHE A 995 29.43 -1.98 -2.25
C PHE A 995 28.46 -0.86 -1.86
N ASN A 996 27.68 -1.05 -0.79
CA ASN A 996 26.73 -0.07 -0.31
C ASN A 996 27.42 1.20 0.24
N SER A 997 28.54 1.07 0.96
CA SER A 997 29.31 2.24 1.40
C SER A 997 29.89 3.00 0.21
N ILE A 998 30.50 2.32 -0.78
CA ILE A 998 31.02 2.93 -2.01
C ILE A 998 29.91 3.64 -2.80
N LYS A 999 28.72 3.03 -2.92
CA LYS A 999 27.54 3.64 -3.55
C LYS A 999 27.12 4.93 -2.82
N ARG A 1000 27.07 4.91 -1.49
CA ARG A 1000 26.77 6.08 -0.65
C ARG A 1000 27.81 7.18 -0.85
N ILE A 1001 29.11 6.85 -0.74
CA ILE A 1001 30.26 7.75 -0.99
C ILE A 1001 30.21 8.38 -2.38
N ALA A 1002 29.86 7.62 -3.43
CA ALA A 1002 29.75 8.15 -4.79
C ALA A 1002 28.67 9.23 -4.91
N ARG A 1003 27.47 9.00 -4.35
CA ARG A 1003 26.39 10.02 -4.30
C ARG A 1003 26.83 11.28 -3.55
N TYR A 1004 27.63 11.13 -2.49
CA TYR A 1004 28.09 12.27 -1.68
C TYR A 1004 29.13 13.08 -2.44
N THR A 1005 30.09 12.42 -3.08
CA THR A 1005 31.12 13.07 -3.89
C THR A 1005 30.50 13.86 -5.05
N ILE A 1006 29.41 13.36 -5.64
CA ILE A 1006 28.60 14.07 -6.65
C ILE A 1006 27.88 15.29 -6.04
N ASN A 1007 27.24 15.15 -4.88
CA ASN A 1007 26.59 16.30 -4.22
C ASN A 1007 27.61 17.37 -3.79
N TYR A 1008 28.78 16.98 -3.28
CA TYR A 1008 29.86 17.91 -2.91
C TYR A 1008 30.45 18.63 -4.13
N ILE A 1009 30.64 17.98 -5.29
CA ILE A 1009 31.14 18.68 -6.47
C ILE A 1009 30.09 19.65 -7.06
N PHE A 1010 28.79 19.32 -6.99
CA PHE A 1010 27.71 20.28 -7.33
C PHE A 1010 27.70 21.48 -6.38
N TRP A 1011 27.77 21.23 -5.07
CA TRP A 1011 27.82 22.26 -4.02
C TRP A 1011 29.00 23.21 -4.20
N LEU A 1012 30.23 22.68 -4.26
CA LEU A 1012 31.43 23.48 -4.44
C LEU A 1012 31.43 24.26 -5.76
N TYR A 1013 30.92 23.68 -6.86
CA TYR A 1013 30.85 24.39 -8.13
C TYR A 1013 29.82 25.53 -8.12
N SER A 1014 28.69 25.34 -7.44
CA SER A 1014 27.68 26.40 -7.29
C SER A 1014 28.20 27.59 -6.47
N ILE A 1015 28.98 27.33 -5.41
CA ILE A 1015 29.68 28.36 -4.63
C ILE A 1015 30.79 29.02 -5.46
N TYR A 1016 31.52 28.24 -6.27
CA TYR A 1016 32.54 28.75 -7.18
C TYR A 1016 31.96 29.72 -8.22
N ILE A 1017 30.81 29.40 -8.85
CA ILE A 1017 30.14 30.29 -9.81
C ILE A 1017 29.64 31.57 -9.13
N ASP A 1018 29.08 31.48 -7.92
CA ASP A 1018 28.55 32.66 -7.22
C ASP A 1018 29.67 33.66 -6.82
N THR A 1019 30.89 33.15 -6.64
CA THR A 1019 32.08 33.93 -6.26
C THR A 1019 32.93 34.37 -7.45
N ASN A 1020 32.93 33.63 -8.57
CA ASN A 1020 33.80 33.88 -9.72
C ASN A 1020 32.99 34.17 -10.99
N LYS A 1021 33.29 35.30 -11.66
CA LYS A 1021 32.57 35.73 -12.87
C LYS A 1021 32.91 34.91 -14.13
N GLU A 1022 33.94 34.09 -14.08
CA GLU A 1022 34.43 33.30 -15.22
C GLU A 1022 34.27 31.80 -14.92
N ASN A 1023 33.44 31.13 -15.74
CA ASN A 1023 33.01 29.75 -15.55
C ASN A 1023 34.06 28.70 -15.99
N SER A 1024 35.33 28.96 -15.69
CA SER A 1024 36.49 28.07 -15.93
C SER A 1024 36.38 26.79 -15.10
N PHE A 1025 36.46 25.62 -15.74
CA PHE A 1025 36.55 24.34 -15.03
C PHE A 1025 37.95 24.11 -14.46
N ASP A 1026 39.01 24.54 -15.16
CA ASP A 1026 40.40 24.28 -14.75
C ASP A 1026 40.76 25.04 -13.46
N ASP A 1027 40.27 26.28 -13.34
CA ASP A 1027 40.42 27.07 -12.11
C ASP A 1027 39.54 26.55 -10.97
N PHE A 1028 38.35 26.03 -11.25
CA PHE A 1028 37.55 25.33 -10.23
C PHE A 1028 38.29 24.09 -9.70
N ILE A 1029 38.76 23.20 -10.58
CA ILE A 1029 39.50 21.99 -10.19
C ILE A 1029 40.70 22.34 -9.30
N LYS A 1030 41.52 23.29 -9.76
CA LYS A 1030 42.71 23.76 -9.05
C LYS A 1030 42.41 24.36 -7.68
N ASN A 1031 41.29 25.07 -7.53
CA ASN A 1031 40.94 25.78 -6.30
C ASN A 1031 40.06 24.98 -5.33
N ASN A 1032 39.31 23.97 -5.80
CA ASN A 1032 38.29 23.28 -4.99
C ASN A 1032 38.47 21.76 -4.88
N ILE A 1033 39.49 21.15 -5.50
CA ILE A 1033 39.71 19.69 -5.49
C ILE A 1033 41.16 19.34 -5.11
N ILE A 1034 41.35 18.22 -4.40
CA ILE A 1034 42.64 17.59 -4.10
C ILE A 1034 42.60 16.14 -4.59
N ILE A 1035 43.62 15.71 -5.34
CA ILE A 1035 43.83 14.29 -5.65
C ILE A 1035 44.81 13.71 -4.62
N ASP A 1036 44.36 12.76 -3.83
CA ASP A 1036 45.12 12.08 -2.78
C ASP A 1036 44.97 10.57 -2.94
N LYS A 1037 46.02 9.91 -3.43
CA LYS A 1037 46.01 8.48 -3.77
C LYS A 1037 45.92 7.59 -2.53
N ASP A 1038 46.35 8.10 -1.38
CA ASP A 1038 46.35 7.37 -0.11
C ASP A 1038 45.05 7.61 0.67
N PHE A 1039 44.12 8.41 0.12
CA PHE A 1039 42.83 8.67 0.73
C PHE A 1039 41.99 7.39 0.84
N ASP A 1040 41.51 7.14 2.05
CA ASP A 1040 40.79 5.93 2.43
C ASP A 1040 39.35 6.25 2.78
N TYR A 1041 38.48 6.08 1.79
CA TYR A 1041 37.04 6.29 1.92
C TYR A 1041 36.39 5.39 3.00
N SER A 1042 37.01 4.28 3.43
CA SER A 1042 36.46 3.43 4.50
C SER A 1042 36.54 4.08 5.89
N LYS A 1043 37.43 5.05 6.08
CA LYS A 1043 37.64 5.80 7.33
C LYS A 1043 36.84 7.11 7.40
N ILE A 1044 36.00 7.39 6.39
CA ILE A 1044 35.09 8.53 6.40
C ILE A 1044 33.95 8.21 7.35
N GLU A 1045 33.89 8.91 8.48
CA GLU A 1045 32.63 9.11 9.18
C GLU A 1045 31.72 9.93 8.25
N ILE A 1046 30.80 9.22 7.60
CA ILE A 1046 29.84 9.75 6.64
C ILE A 1046 28.82 10.59 7.45
N PRO A 1047 28.82 11.94 7.34
CA PRO A 1047 28.08 12.79 8.28
C PRO A 1047 26.58 12.81 7.99
N LYS A 1048 25.80 13.27 8.98
CA LYS A 1048 24.33 13.45 8.96
C LYS A 1048 23.88 14.44 7.87
N ASN A 1049 23.82 13.97 6.62
CA ASN A 1049 23.38 14.61 5.37
C ASN A 1049 23.89 16.02 5.01
N GLU A 1050 24.72 16.64 5.84
CA GLU A 1050 25.14 18.03 5.69
C GLU A 1050 26.26 18.25 4.66
N LEU A 1051 26.14 19.37 3.94
CA LEU A 1051 27.13 19.91 3.02
C LEU A 1051 27.95 20.96 3.78
N SER A 1052 29.11 20.54 4.29
CA SER A 1052 30.00 21.34 5.14
C SER A 1052 31.48 21.12 4.79
N TYR A 1053 32.29 22.16 4.98
CA TYR A 1053 33.74 22.10 4.85
C TYR A 1053 34.44 21.29 5.95
N GLU A 1054 33.74 21.01 7.07
CA GLU A 1054 34.26 20.28 8.23
C GLU A 1054 34.13 18.74 8.11
N ASN A 1055 33.57 18.26 6.98
CA ASN A 1055 33.41 16.84 6.68
C ASN A 1055 34.76 16.15 6.38
N THR A 1056 34.92 14.89 6.79
CA THR A 1056 36.11 14.05 6.52
C THR A 1056 36.42 13.81 5.02
N ILE A 1057 35.45 14.01 4.12
CA ILE A 1057 35.69 14.03 2.65
C ILE A 1057 36.35 15.33 2.13
N MET A 1058 36.45 16.35 2.99
CA MET A 1058 37.02 17.66 2.68
C MET A 1058 38.39 17.82 3.36
N ARG A 1059 39.30 18.55 2.71
CA ARG A 1059 40.59 18.98 3.29
C ARG A 1059 40.95 20.35 2.74
N ASP A 1060 41.33 21.29 3.61
CA ASP A 1060 41.67 22.67 3.24
C ASP A 1060 40.61 23.38 2.38
N ASN A 1061 39.32 23.14 2.68
CA ASN A 1061 38.14 23.57 1.93
C ASN A 1061 37.99 22.99 0.51
N LYS A 1062 38.73 21.93 0.17
CA LYS A 1062 38.68 21.22 -1.11
C LYS A 1062 38.15 19.80 -0.95
N LEU A 1063 37.46 19.28 -1.98
CA LEU A 1063 37.00 17.90 -2.05
C LEU A 1063 38.19 16.96 -2.31
N VAL A 1064 38.35 15.93 -1.47
CA VAL A 1064 39.41 14.94 -1.62
C VAL A 1064 38.92 13.77 -2.48
N ILE A 1065 39.69 13.42 -3.52
CA ILE A 1065 39.40 12.30 -4.43
C ILE A 1065 40.62 11.43 -4.68
N LYS A 1066 40.42 10.13 -4.88
CA LYS A 1066 41.53 9.16 -4.95
C LYS A 1066 42.27 9.10 -6.29
N THR A 1067 41.60 9.39 -7.42
CA THR A 1067 42.17 9.23 -8.76
C THR A 1067 41.76 10.32 -9.74
N GLU A 1068 42.59 10.55 -10.77
CA GLU A 1068 42.28 11.42 -11.91
C GLU A 1068 41.06 10.92 -12.70
N GLU A 1069 40.90 9.61 -12.88
CA GLU A 1069 39.71 9.02 -13.49
C GLU A 1069 38.42 9.36 -12.71
N THR A 1070 38.50 9.40 -11.37
CA THR A 1070 37.38 9.82 -10.50
C THR A 1070 37.04 11.29 -10.76
N LEU A 1071 38.05 12.14 -10.95
CA LEU A 1071 37.86 13.55 -11.31
C LEU A 1071 37.15 13.69 -12.67
N GLU A 1072 37.60 12.98 -13.69
CA GLU A 1072 37.02 13.02 -15.04
C GLU A 1072 35.54 12.61 -15.04
N ARG A 1073 35.21 11.51 -14.35
CA ARG A 1073 33.83 11.03 -14.16
C ARG A 1073 32.95 12.07 -13.43
N LEU A 1074 33.45 12.67 -12.35
CA LEU A 1074 32.72 13.73 -11.62
C LEU A 1074 32.53 15.00 -12.47
N LEU A 1075 33.54 15.40 -13.23
CA LEU A 1075 33.45 16.55 -14.14
C LEU A 1075 32.49 16.30 -15.30
N TYR A 1076 32.38 15.06 -15.79
CA TYR A 1076 31.37 14.69 -16.79
C TYR A 1076 29.95 14.81 -16.22
N VAL A 1077 29.70 14.28 -15.03
CA VAL A 1077 28.40 14.42 -14.32
C VAL A 1077 28.07 15.89 -14.03
N LEU A 1078 29.06 16.69 -13.62
CA LEU A 1078 28.92 18.13 -13.40
C LEU A 1078 28.62 18.89 -14.69
N LYS A 1079 29.27 18.55 -15.81
CA LYS A 1079 28.97 19.12 -17.14
C LYS A 1079 27.55 18.79 -17.57
N LEU A 1080 27.09 17.55 -17.41
CA LEU A 1080 25.70 17.16 -17.71
C LEU A 1080 24.69 17.95 -16.86
N LYS A 1081 24.90 18.04 -15.54
CA LYS A 1081 24.01 18.79 -14.63
C LYS A 1081 24.01 20.29 -14.99
N LYS A 1082 25.16 20.87 -15.32
CA LYS A 1082 25.30 22.26 -15.77
C LYS A 1082 24.56 22.54 -17.08
N THR A 1083 24.61 21.60 -18.04
CA THR A 1083 23.95 21.76 -19.35
C THR A 1083 22.44 21.56 -19.28
N ARG A 1084 21.95 20.59 -18.49
CA ARG A 1084 20.52 20.23 -18.42
C ARG A 1084 19.74 21.03 -17.38
N GLU A 1085 20.36 21.39 -16.26
CA GLU A 1085 19.66 21.90 -15.07
C GLU A 1085 20.45 23.04 -14.38
N TYR A 1086 20.90 24.02 -15.18
CA TYR A 1086 21.78 25.09 -14.68
C TYR A 1086 21.22 25.84 -13.45
N GLU A 1087 19.92 26.13 -13.44
CA GLU A 1087 19.30 26.81 -12.30
C GLU A 1087 19.25 25.95 -11.03
N ASN A 1088 18.95 24.66 -11.16
CA ASN A 1088 18.97 23.76 -10.01
C ASN A 1088 20.40 23.57 -9.48
N LEU A 1089 21.40 23.57 -10.36
CA LEU A 1089 22.82 23.57 -9.97
C LEU A 1089 23.19 24.84 -9.21
N LEU A 1090 22.75 26.03 -9.64
CA LEU A 1090 23.01 27.27 -8.89
C LEU A 1090 22.36 27.27 -7.49
N LYS A 1091 21.17 26.67 -7.34
CA LYS A 1091 20.49 26.52 -6.03
C LYS A 1091 21.28 25.67 -5.01
N PHE A 1092 22.30 24.89 -5.42
CA PHE A 1092 23.06 24.06 -4.47
C PHE A 1092 23.82 24.88 -3.42
N LYS A 1093 24.26 26.11 -3.72
CA LYS A 1093 25.05 26.93 -2.77
C LYS A 1093 24.26 27.25 -1.49
N ASP A 1094 22.94 27.33 -1.62
CA ASP A 1094 21.99 27.63 -0.55
C ASP A 1094 21.51 26.34 0.16
N LYS A 1095 21.81 25.15 -0.39
CA LYS A 1095 21.56 23.87 0.26
C LYS A 1095 22.60 23.60 1.33
N LYS A 1096 22.10 23.38 2.55
CA LYS A 1096 22.87 22.77 3.64
C LYS A 1096 22.90 21.25 3.58
N ARG A 1097 22.07 20.61 2.75
CA ARG A 1097 21.79 19.17 2.82
C ARG A 1097 21.80 18.52 1.45
N MET A 1098 22.10 17.23 1.43
CA MET A 1098 21.94 16.39 0.24
C MET A 1098 20.48 15.96 0.09
N ASP A 1099 19.92 16.20 -1.09
CA ASP A 1099 18.66 15.56 -1.49
C ASP A 1099 18.92 14.05 -1.69
N ASN A 1100 17.88 13.21 -1.50
CA ASN A 1100 17.94 11.77 -1.77
C ASN A 1100 19.13 11.06 -1.07
N TYR A 1101 19.41 11.45 0.17
CA TYR A 1101 20.43 10.79 1.02
C TYR A 1101 20.11 9.31 1.23
N TYR A 1102 18.84 9.01 1.57
CA TYR A 1102 18.26 7.69 1.66
C TYR A 1102 17.47 7.40 0.38
N ILE A 1103 17.89 6.40 -0.41
CA ILE A 1103 17.24 5.97 -1.65
C ILE A 1103 16.76 4.53 -1.53
N ASP A 1104 17.55 3.67 -0.88
CA ASP A 1104 17.24 2.27 -0.63
C ASP A 1104 17.48 1.88 0.84
N THR A 1105 17.07 0.67 1.20
CA THR A 1105 17.11 0.18 2.60
C THR A 1105 18.53 0.12 3.18
N ASN A 1106 19.56 -0.02 2.35
CA ASN A 1106 20.95 -0.09 2.82
C ASN A 1106 21.55 1.29 3.15
N ASP A 1107 20.83 2.38 2.90
CA ASP A 1107 21.27 3.74 3.25
C ASP A 1107 21.03 4.09 4.72
N PHE A 1108 20.11 3.36 5.38
CA PHE A 1108 19.74 3.49 6.79
C PHE A 1108 20.65 2.67 7.71
N ASP A 1109 20.65 3.00 9.00
CA ASP A 1109 21.46 2.30 9.99
C ASP A 1109 20.80 0.97 10.41
N SER A 1110 21.56 -0.12 10.29
CA SER A 1110 21.09 -1.48 10.58
C SER A 1110 21.01 -1.73 12.09
N ASN A 1111 19.79 -1.87 12.62
CA ASN A 1111 19.55 -2.33 13.99
C ASN A 1111 19.08 -3.80 13.95
N PRO A 1112 19.64 -4.72 14.78
CA PRO A 1112 19.31 -6.14 14.75
C PRO A 1112 17.84 -6.47 15.11
N ASN A 1113 17.12 -5.55 15.76
CA ASN A 1113 15.68 -5.71 16.06
C ASN A 1113 14.76 -5.23 14.92
N ASN A 1114 15.29 -4.50 13.93
CA ASN A 1114 14.51 -3.87 12.87
C ASN A 1114 14.63 -4.65 11.56
N ILE A 1115 13.51 -5.13 11.03
CA ILE A 1115 13.41 -5.53 9.62
C ILE A 1115 13.03 -4.28 8.83
N LEU A 1116 13.86 -3.91 7.84
CA LEU A 1116 13.67 -2.70 7.04
C LEU A 1116 13.35 -3.08 5.59
N ILE A 1117 12.15 -2.71 5.15
CA ILE A 1117 11.59 -3.05 3.83
C ILE A 1117 11.30 -1.76 3.06
N LYS A 1118 11.39 -1.83 1.72
CA LYS A 1118 10.92 -0.77 0.83
C LYS A 1118 9.87 -1.31 -0.15
N GLY A 1119 8.78 -0.58 -0.32
CA GLY A 1119 7.70 -0.90 -1.26
C GLY A 1119 6.58 -1.75 -0.65
N TYR A 1120 5.39 -1.65 -1.24
CA TYR A 1120 4.20 -2.39 -0.82
C TYR A 1120 4.37 -3.90 -0.96
N ASP A 1121 4.72 -4.35 -2.16
CA ASP A 1121 4.68 -5.76 -2.53
C ASP A 1121 5.68 -6.58 -1.73
N PHE A 1122 6.89 -6.05 -1.51
CA PHE A 1122 7.90 -6.65 -0.63
C PHE A 1122 7.45 -6.70 0.85
N THR A 1123 6.67 -5.71 1.31
CA THR A 1123 6.15 -5.69 2.69
C THR A 1123 5.06 -6.76 2.85
N MET A 1124 4.10 -6.83 1.91
CA MET A 1124 3.06 -7.87 1.94
C MET A 1124 3.60 -9.27 1.68
N GLN A 1125 4.60 -9.41 0.81
CA GLN A 1125 5.26 -10.68 0.56
C GLN A 1125 6.04 -11.14 1.80
N TRP A 1126 6.73 -10.23 2.49
CA TRP A 1126 7.36 -10.53 3.78
C TRP A 1126 6.34 -10.93 4.84
N ILE A 1127 5.19 -10.26 4.95
CA ILE A 1127 4.11 -10.64 5.89
C ILE A 1127 3.62 -12.07 5.58
N LYS A 1128 3.30 -12.37 4.32
CA LYS A 1128 2.84 -13.69 3.86
C LYS A 1128 3.89 -14.79 4.12
N ASP A 1129 5.15 -14.53 3.79
CA ASP A 1129 6.25 -15.46 4.02
C ASP A 1129 6.50 -15.65 5.52
N ALA A 1130 6.41 -14.60 6.34
CA ALA A 1130 6.56 -14.68 7.78
C ALA A 1130 5.39 -15.42 8.46
N GLU A 1131 4.16 -15.32 7.97
CA GLU A 1131 3.04 -16.20 8.40
C GLU A 1131 3.27 -17.66 7.98
N ASN A 1132 3.83 -17.89 6.79
CA ASN A 1132 4.11 -19.23 6.27
C ASN A 1132 5.38 -19.87 6.89
N MET A 1133 6.29 -19.07 7.44
CA MET A 1133 7.41 -19.55 8.26
C MET A 1133 6.94 -20.04 9.63
N ASP A 1134 6.02 -19.34 10.29
CA ASP A 1134 5.44 -19.80 11.56
C ASP A 1134 4.67 -21.13 11.36
N LYS A 1135 3.94 -21.29 10.24
CA LYS A 1135 3.30 -22.56 9.86
C LYS A 1135 4.27 -23.73 9.61
N LYS A 1136 5.59 -23.47 9.54
CA LYS A 1136 6.64 -24.52 9.47
C LYS A 1136 7.25 -24.85 10.83
N LEU A 1137 6.93 -24.09 11.88
CA LEU A 1137 7.38 -24.37 13.25
C LEU A 1137 6.35 -25.23 13.98
N TYR A 1138 6.66 -26.53 14.03
CA TYR A 1138 5.96 -27.59 14.77
C TYR A 1138 4.55 -27.93 14.27
N VAL A 1139 4.50 -28.71 13.19
CA VAL A 1139 3.29 -29.48 12.83
C VAL A 1139 2.97 -30.46 13.97
N LEU A 1140 1.69 -30.55 14.34
CA LEU A 1140 1.15 -31.60 15.20
C LEU A 1140 0.74 -32.80 14.32
N TYR A 1141 1.15 -34.01 14.70
CA TYR A 1141 0.78 -35.25 14.00
C TYR A 1141 0.18 -36.28 14.96
N ASP A 1142 -0.83 -37.03 14.52
CA ASP A 1142 -1.40 -38.14 15.32
C ASP A 1142 -0.56 -39.43 15.24
N VAL A 1143 0.52 -39.41 14.44
CA VAL A 1143 1.45 -40.52 14.23
C VAL A 1143 2.91 -40.05 14.19
N VAL A 1144 3.82 -40.92 14.63
CA VAL A 1144 5.27 -40.69 14.58
C VAL A 1144 5.73 -40.59 13.12
N ARG A 1145 6.25 -39.43 12.71
CA ARG A 1145 6.78 -39.15 11.36
C ARG A 1145 8.31 -39.17 11.35
N PRO A 1146 8.98 -40.27 10.98
CA PRO A 1146 10.45 -40.33 10.97
C PRO A 1146 11.07 -39.38 9.91
N ARG A 1147 11.49 -38.18 10.33
CA ARG A 1147 12.03 -37.11 9.48
C ARG A 1147 13.18 -36.36 10.22
N SER A 1148 13.86 -35.44 9.53
CA SER A 1148 14.98 -34.68 10.09
C SER A 1148 14.61 -33.50 11.00
N SER A 1149 13.34 -33.08 11.01
CA SER A 1149 12.84 -31.97 11.83
C SER A 1149 12.25 -32.45 13.16
N GLN A 1150 12.15 -31.54 14.13
CA GLN A 1150 11.33 -31.72 15.34
C GLN A 1150 9.86 -31.42 15.02
N TYR A 1151 8.93 -32.00 15.77
CA TYR A 1151 7.47 -31.82 15.62
C TYR A 1151 6.75 -32.20 16.92
N PHE A 1152 5.45 -31.92 17.03
CA PHE A 1152 4.62 -32.45 18.11
C PHE A 1152 3.82 -33.67 17.65
N ILE A 1153 3.48 -34.58 18.56
CA ILE A 1153 2.44 -35.58 18.35
C ILE A 1153 1.35 -35.50 19.40
N LYS A 1154 0.09 -35.74 19.03
CA LYS A 1154 -0.99 -36.00 19.99
C LYS A 1154 -1.19 -37.50 20.12
N PHE A 1155 -1.15 -38.03 21.34
CA PHE A 1155 -1.39 -39.46 21.61
C PHE A 1155 -2.03 -39.65 22.99
N ASN A 1156 -3.20 -40.28 23.03
CA ASN A 1156 -4.02 -40.43 24.25
C ASN A 1156 -4.19 -39.11 25.00
N ASP A 1157 -4.64 -38.08 24.27
CA ASP A 1157 -4.84 -36.68 24.68
C ASP A 1157 -3.63 -35.93 25.27
N LYS A 1158 -2.45 -36.55 25.30
CA LYS A 1158 -1.20 -35.89 25.63
C LYS A 1158 -0.46 -35.45 24.36
N THR A 1159 -0.01 -34.20 24.36
CA THR A 1159 0.86 -33.67 23.32
C THR A 1159 2.32 -33.91 23.72
N TYR A 1160 3.06 -34.70 22.93
CA TYR A 1160 4.48 -34.93 23.13
C TYR A 1160 5.29 -34.15 22.09
N TYR A 1161 6.36 -33.49 22.52
CA TYR A 1161 7.38 -32.97 21.61
C TYR A 1161 8.31 -34.12 21.16
N VAL A 1162 8.64 -34.16 19.87
CA VAL A 1162 9.40 -35.24 19.25
C VAL A 1162 10.75 -34.74 18.75
N TYR A 1163 11.83 -35.24 19.36
CA TYR A 1163 13.20 -34.92 18.99
C TYR A 1163 13.85 -36.06 18.20
N ASN A 1164 14.14 -35.83 16.92
CA ASN A 1164 14.82 -36.78 16.02
C ASN A 1164 16.35 -36.63 16.09
N SER A 1165 17.09 -37.75 16.13
CA SER A 1165 18.55 -37.78 16.10
C SER A 1165 19.11 -38.95 15.26
N LYS A 1166 20.36 -38.84 14.81
CA LYS A 1166 21.16 -39.99 14.33
C LYS A 1166 21.76 -40.81 15.49
N TYR A 1167 21.92 -40.20 16.66
CA TYR A 1167 22.63 -40.76 17.82
C TYR A 1167 21.67 -40.99 18.98
N PHE A 1168 21.75 -42.17 19.59
CA PHE A 1168 20.90 -42.61 20.70
C PHE A 1168 21.20 -41.79 21.96
N GLU A 1169 22.48 -41.52 22.16
CA GLU A 1169 23.08 -40.77 23.27
C GLU A 1169 22.49 -39.35 23.34
N THR A 1170 22.33 -38.67 22.19
CA THR A 1170 21.68 -37.35 22.11
C THR A 1170 20.23 -37.40 22.54
N CYS A 1171 19.45 -38.41 22.12
CA CYS A 1171 18.06 -38.56 22.54
C CYS A 1171 17.96 -38.73 24.07
N VAL A 1172 18.79 -39.56 24.69
CA VAL A 1172 18.82 -39.74 26.15
C VAL A 1172 19.13 -38.43 26.87
N LYS A 1173 20.16 -37.69 26.42
CA LYS A 1173 20.53 -36.40 27.01
C LYS A 1173 19.42 -35.35 26.87
N VAL A 1174 18.72 -35.33 25.73
CA VAL A 1174 17.58 -34.42 25.49
C VAL A 1174 16.40 -34.74 26.41
N SER A 1175 16.04 -36.02 26.61
CA SER A 1175 14.98 -36.38 27.57
C SER A 1175 15.35 -35.93 28.98
N TYR A 1176 16.58 -36.20 29.43
CA TYR A 1176 17.04 -35.76 30.74
C TYR A 1176 17.00 -34.23 30.90
N LEU A 1177 17.44 -33.45 29.91
CA LEU A 1177 17.39 -31.99 29.96
C LEU A 1177 15.96 -31.45 29.98
N TRP A 1178 15.03 -32.07 29.24
CA TRP A 1178 13.60 -31.74 29.30
C TRP A 1178 13.02 -32.00 30.69
N ASP A 1179 13.16 -33.23 31.19
CA ASP A 1179 12.60 -33.67 32.48
C ASP A 1179 13.19 -32.90 33.68
N SER A 1180 14.40 -32.34 33.56
CA SER A 1180 15.11 -31.66 34.66
C SER A 1180 15.20 -30.13 34.56
N LYS A 1181 15.12 -29.56 33.35
CA LYS A 1181 15.21 -28.09 33.12
C LYS A 1181 13.94 -27.50 32.49
N GLY A 1182 13.03 -28.32 31.93
CA GLY A 1182 11.84 -27.85 31.21
C GLY A 1182 12.11 -27.28 29.81
N TYR A 1183 13.35 -27.39 29.30
CA TYR A 1183 13.73 -26.94 27.95
C TYR A 1183 14.97 -27.69 27.43
N ILE A 1184 15.21 -27.58 26.12
CA ILE A 1184 16.38 -28.15 25.46
C ILE A 1184 17.41 -27.03 25.22
N ASP A 1185 18.59 -27.13 25.83
CA ASP A 1185 19.71 -26.23 25.49
C ASP A 1185 20.27 -26.60 24.10
N LYS A 1186 20.75 -25.60 23.36
CA LYS A 1186 21.48 -25.82 22.09
C LYS A 1186 22.83 -26.49 22.34
N ASN A 1187 23.44 -26.24 23.50
CA ASN A 1187 24.68 -26.86 23.94
C ASN A 1187 24.37 -28.03 24.87
N ILE A 1188 24.05 -29.19 24.30
CA ILE A 1188 23.82 -30.42 25.07
C ILE A 1188 25.16 -30.83 25.73
N GLU A 1189 25.25 -30.68 27.04
CA GLU A 1189 26.47 -30.91 27.83
C GLU A 1189 27.05 -32.32 27.61
N ASP A 1190 28.36 -32.41 27.38
CA ASP A 1190 28.95 -33.71 27.03
C ASP A 1190 29.08 -34.68 28.21
N ASP A 1191 29.12 -34.15 29.43
CA ASP A 1191 29.39 -34.88 30.68
C ASP A 1191 28.19 -35.66 31.26
N ILE A 1192 27.02 -35.63 30.60
CA ILE A 1192 25.81 -36.35 31.05
C ILE A 1192 26.02 -37.88 30.88
N ASP A 1193 26.30 -38.56 31.99
CA ASP A 1193 26.46 -40.03 32.07
C ASP A 1193 25.14 -40.78 31.88
N ILE A 1194 24.88 -41.19 30.64
CA ILE A 1194 23.67 -41.92 30.22
C ILE A 1194 23.47 -43.28 30.92
N ASN A 1195 24.49 -43.83 31.59
CA ASN A 1195 24.38 -45.14 32.26
C ASN A 1195 23.51 -45.11 33.52
N LYS A 1196 23.23 -43.91 34.05
CA LYS A 1196 22.39 -43.67 35.23
C LYS A 1196 20.88 -43.72 34.94
N PHE A 1197 20.48 -43.61 33.68
CA PHE A 1197 19.06 -43.59 33.32
C PHE A 1197 18.55 -44.97 32.92
N LYS A 1198 17.35 -45.30 33.38
CA LYS A 1198 16.59 -46.49 33.00
C LYS A 1198 15.86 -46.21 31.69
N ILE A 1199 16.46 -46.65 30.57
CA ILE A 1199 16.02 -46.26 29.23
C ILE A 1199 15.15 -47.37 28.63
N ILE A 1200 13.99 -47.01 28.12
CA ILE A 1200 13.08 -47.89 27.39
C ILE A 1200 13.20 -47.58 25.90
N LEU A 1201 13.81 -48.49 25.15
CA LEU A 1201 13.99 -48.39 23.71
C LEU A 1201 12.94 -49.26 22.98
N TYR A 1202 12.04 -48.62 22.24
CA TYR A 1202 11.09 -49.29 21.35
C TYR A 1202 11.73 -49.41 19.96
N SER A 1203 12.05 -50.61 19.52
CA SER A 1203 12.52 -50.88 18.16
C SER A 1203 11.32 -50.95 17.22
N TYR A 1204 11.16 -49.94 16.37
CA TYR A 1204 10.04 -49.81 15.43
C TYR A 1204 10.45 -50.29 14.03
N VAL A 1205 9.77 -51.33 13.53
CA VAL A 1205 9.87 -51.77 12.13
C VAL A 1205 8.63 -51.35 11.36
N ASN A 1206 7.44 -51.55 11.94
CA ASN A 1206 6.16 -51.05 11.44
C ASN A 1206 5.11 -51.08 12.58
N MET A 1207 3.89 -50.59 12.34
CA MET A 1207 2.81 -50.52 13.35
C MET A 1207 2.44 -51.85 14.01
N LYS A 1208 2.72 -53.00 13.37
CA LYS A 1208 2.45 -54.35 13.92
C LYS A 1208 3.68 -55.01 14.54
N ASP A 1209 4.83 -54.35 14.50
CA ASP A 1209 6.15 -54.91 14.84
C ASP A 1209 6.98 -53.86 15.59
N ILE A 1210 6.74 -53.80 16.91
CA ILE A 1210 7.36 -52.88 17.86
C ILE A 1210 7.88 -53.68 19.06
N GLU A 1211 9.19 -53.89 19.12
CA GLU A 1211 9.83 -54.63 20.22
C GLU A 1211 10.31 -53.69 21.32
N LYS A 1212 10.02 -54.01 22.59
CA LYS A 1212 10.42 -53.20 23.76
C LYS A 1212 11.68 -53.75 24.43
N TYR A 1213 12.75 -52.96 24.40
CA TYR A 1213 14.03 -53.23 25.06
C TYR A 1213 14.19 -52.34 26.30
N ILE A 1214 14.69 -52.91 27.40
CA ILE A 1214 15.03 -52.17 28.62
C ILE A 1214 16.55 -52.13 28.75
N ILE A 1215 17.11 -50.93 28.68
CA ILE A 1215 18.53 -50.63 28.81
C ILE A 1215 18.73 -50.07 30.23
N ASN A 1216 19.77 -50.55 30.93
CA ASN A 1216 20.13 -50.18 32.31
C ASN A 1216 19.02 -50.43 33.37
N GLN A 1217 18.89 -51.69 33.81
CA GLN A 1217 17.93 -52.11 34.86
C GLN A 1217 18.18 -51.54 36.28
N ARG A 1218 19.14 -50.62 36.45
CA ARG A 1218 19.54 -50.06 37.75
C ARG A 1218 19.63 -48.52 37.74
N GLY A 1219 19.07 -47.88 36.72
CA GLY A 1219 18.99 -46.42 36.69
C GLY A 1219 17.92 -45.87 37.63
N ASP A 1220 17.96 -44.55 37.83
CA ASP A 1220 16.97 -43.80 38.60
C ASP A 1220 15.55 -43.94 38.00
N ASP A 1221 14.51 -43.66 38.79
CA ASP A 1221 13.11 -43.98 38.43
C ASP A 1221 12.53 -43.20 37.23
N ASN A 1222 13.22 -42.16 36.73
CA ASN A 1222 12.85 -41.45 35.51
C ASN A 1222 13.06 -42.35 34.28
N ASN A 1223 11.95 -42.87 33.75
CA ASN A 1223 11.94 -43.79 32.61
C ASN A 1223 12.01 -43.04 31.28
N ILE A 1224 13.22 -42.89 30.72
CA ILE A 1224 13.42 -42.24 29.42
C ILE A 1224 12.88 -43.15 28.29
N ASN A 1225 11.95 -42.63 27.47
CA ASN A 1225 11.32 -43.39 26.38
C ASN A 1225 11.88 -42.95 25.02
N ILE A 1226 12.48 -43.88 24.28
CA ILE A 1226 13.09 -43.64 22.96
C ILE A 1226 12.55 -44.64 21.93
N ILE A 1227 12.26 -44.19 20.72
CA ILE A 1227 11.92 -45.04 19.58
C ILE A 1227 13.14 -45.12 18.64
N GLY A 1228 13.62 -46.32 18.36
CA GLY A 1228 14.70 -46.59 17.41
C GLY A 1228 14.17 -47.24 16.14
N TYR A 1229 14.59 -46.75 14.98
CA TYR A 1229 14.13 -47.24 13.66
C TYR A 1229 15.26 -47.15 12.62
N ARG A 1230 14.96 -47.51 11.36
CA ARG A 1230 15.90 -47.31 10.24
C ARG A 1230 15.24 -46.60 9.06
N ILE A 1231 16.02 -45.76 8.37
CA ILE A 1231 15.74 -45.25 7.02
C ILE A 1231 16.94 -45.68 6.16
N GLU A 1232 16.70 -46.34 5.03
CA GLU A 1232 17.74 -46.72 4.05
C GLU A 1232 18.94 -47.49 4.63
N GLY A 1233 18.74 -48.13 5.79
CA GLY A 1233 19.78 -48.85 6.54
C GLY A 1233 20.47 -48.03 7.63
N GLU A 1234 20.44 -46.68 7.58
CA GLU A 1234 20.87 -45.83 8.69
C GLU A 1234 19.97 -46.06 9.91
N LYS A 1235 20.58 -46.17 11.10
CA LYS A 1235 19.84 -46.10 12.38
C LYS A 1235 19.43 -44.66 12.66
N ARG A 1236 18.24 -44.46 13.20
CA ARG A 1236 17.74 -43.18 13.69
C ARG A 1236 16.97 -43.39 15.00
N PHE A 1237 16.90 -42.34 15.82
CA PHE A 1237 16.29 -42.36 17.14
C PHE A 1237 15.37 -41.16 17.34
N ILE A 1238 14.30 -41.37 18.10
CA ILE A 1238 13.30 -40.39 18.50
C ILE A 1238 13.20 -40.40 20.02
N SER A 1239 13.31 -39.23 20.64
CA SER A 1239 12.84 -39.02 22.02
C SER A 1239 11.41 -38.48 21.98
N LEU A 1240 10.54 -39.02 22.84
CA LEU A 1240 9.22 -38.45 23.13
C LEU A 1240 9.30 -37.70 24.46
N LEU A 1241 9.02 -36.40 24.43
CA LEU A 1241 9.05 -35.50 25.58
C LEU A 1241 7.61 -35.09 25.89
N SER A 1242 7.10 -35.38 27.09
CA SER A 1242 5.75 -35.01 27.53
C SER A 1242 5.68 -33.64 28.19
#